data_AF-A0A845WC65-F1
#
_entry.id   AF-A0A845WC65-F1
#
_cell.length_a   1.000
_cell.length_b   1.000
_cell.length_c   1.000
_cell.angle_alpha   90.00
_cell.angle_beta   90.00
_cell.angle_gamma   90.00
#
_symmetry.space_group_name_H-M   'P 1'
#
loop_
_entity.id
_entity.type
_entity.pdbx_description
1 polymer ?
#
loop_
_entity_poly.entity_id
_entity_poly.type
_entity_poly.pdbx_seq_one_letter_code
_entity_poly.pdbx_strand_id
1 'polypeptide(L)'
;MSNNKPLKIARSFWFLGLFQVAHSIEETVSQLYLKFAPMSEAIHKIFPWFPIFEIGADLFASLNYVLIGLILGSVPAAEKGTKLGFTLMWVWGIVELLNGVFHIGTWIVTGSYFPGGITGPIFFVISLIFLLRLNAVCRKENLSKPSNWFTGLFWLGTTLSLAMFITTALLAGLTILTTGKFSENITLALWIATAVVSFLFIFVAGIQLAYRFNCTGKPIVLEPKFDKTGPTVGVIYIQGEGIPVDRYVPVAEAIQDASTDLQIWVGLPRFLGKSPIPRETGLAVNQALRAMKKAGMPKTANLFYIAHSVGGIAIQKYIKAYPERAKGLILTGSFLGKWNLSNLDNNGHTIICYPVPVLTIGGTLDGLARITRIAAAYWYQQENPSESSDPDNFPVVTIDQATHMQFASGPATSFVKAFDLTPQVDDDTIHKKVGELVYHFIRTKLPETPSEVHTEFLANKRKATKQTLEPIIKAFIDEGYNGFKPACYNRQDDNTRTDPCCTPFSPWIQDHANEIMAGSKDLPPGIDHFELNAIDSFHRSSSILPVHLPQIRNQCNGHEPCKLTITSVTQALYGILDALDTGLFPIAAFSLRTKLNSRQKFWKHAGVPHPDYNETDGPSRGAEINQHVYQWAIDNASESARLQFERLGVEMVMGEDFIPVIAAGPLWLYNYPKFVYLMEDKKAKNSLPKALQVRSTVLKTPINYWIKASAGFHYCQLLSPATVTEWIYVDSLRAKGSLSGNLFIYGPWGGLRNVLRFFLRFTFRQTRTTSLFLDRD
;
A
#
# COMPACT_ATOMS: atom_id res chain seq x y z
N MET A 1 48.17 -7.33 -30.39
CA MET A 1 48.54 -6.41 -29.28
C MET A 1 47.37 -5.63 -28.64
N SER A 2 46.13 -6.17 -28.56
CA SER A 2 44.99 -5.43 -27.93
C SER A 2 44.22 -6.21 -26.84
N ASN A 3 44.75 -7.31 -26.29
CA ASN A 3 44.07 -8.05 -25.20
C ASN A 3 44.32 -7.50 -23.78
N ASN A 4 45.16 -6.48 -23.61
CA ASN A 4 45.51 -5.97 -22.27
C ASN A 4 44.67 -4.76 -21.81
N LYS A 5 43.64 -4.34 -22.55
CA LYS A 5 42.85 -3.13 -22.23
C LYS A 5 41.86 -3.32 -21.07
N PRO A 6 41.07 -4.41 -21.02
CA PRO A 6 40.23 -4.72 -19.85
C PRO A 6 41.08 -4.82 -18.58
N LEU A 7 42.27 -5.42 -18.70
CA LEU A 7 43.24 -5.52 -17.62
C LEU A 7 43.74 -4.15 -17.12
N LYS A 8 43.94 -3.17 -18.00
CA LYS A 8 44.37 -1.81 -17.59
C LYS A 8 43.30 -1.06 -16.81
N ILE A 9 42.03 -1.14 -17.21
CA ILE A 9 40.95 -0.45 -16.49
C ILE A 9 40.58 -1.18 -15.19
N ALA A 10 40.65 -2.53 -15.19
CA ALA A 10 40.48 -3.33 -13.99
C ALA A 10 41.57 -3.05 -12.94
N ARG A 11 42.82 -2.79 -13.36
CA ARG A 11 43.86 -2.29 -12.46
C ARG A 11 43.49 -0.95 -11.83
N SER A 12 42.98 0.02 -12.60
CA SER A 12 42.50 1.29 -12.03
C SER A 12 41.33 1.09 -11.06
N PHE A 13 40.47 0.10 -11.32
CA PHE A 13 39.38 -0.27 -10.42
C PHE A 13 39.88 -0.93 -9.13
N TRP A 14 40.89 -1.79 -9.23
CA TRP A 14 41.55 -2.37 -8.06
C TRP A 14 42.25 -1.30 -7.21
N PHE A 15 42.92 -0.33 -7.84
CA PHE A 15 43.48 0.84 -7.14
C PHE A 15 42.43 1.66 -6.41
N LEU A 16 41.24 1.85 -7.01
CA LEU A 16 40.10 2.49 -6.33
C LEU A 16 39.71 1.70 -5.08
N GLY A 17 39.60 0.37 -5.18
CA GLY A 17 39.30 -0.49 -4.04
C GLY A 17 40.36 -0.45 -2.93
N LEU A 18 41.66 -0.42 -3.27
CA LEU A 18 42.72 -0.25 -2.28
C LEU A 18 42.66 1.12 -1.60
N PHE A 19 42.32 2.17 -2.34
CA PHE A 19 42.19 3.49 -1.74
C PHE A 19 41.00 3.54 -0.80
N GLN A 20 39.91 2.83 -1.09
CA GLN A 20 38.80 2.68 -0.14
C GLN A 20 39.25 2.03 1.17
N VAL A 21 40.17 1.07 1.14
CA VAL A 21 40.76 0.50 2.36
C VAL A 21 41.47 1.59 3.19
N ALA A 22 42.32 2.39 2.54
CA ALA A 22 43.02 3.48 3.21
C ALA A 22 42.05 4.52 3.79
N HIS A 23 40.99 4.85 3.04
CA HIS A 23 39.94 5.75 3.48
C HIS A 23 39.19 5.21 4.71
N SER A 24 38.74 3.96 4.67
CA SER A 24 38.07 3.32 5.82
C SER A 24 38.97 3.18 7.05
N ILE A 25 40.30 3.01 6.88
CA ILE A 25 41.25 3.04 8.00
C ILE A 25 41.27 4.43 8.64
N GLU A 26 41.36 5.49 7.84
CA GLU A 26 41.30 6.87 8.37
C GLU A 26 40.01 7.09 9.16
N GLU A 27 38.85 6.77 8.59
CA GLU A 27 37.54 6.93 9.24
C GLU A 27 37.44 6.16 10.56
N THR A 28 38.00 4.95 10.61
CA THR A 28 37.97 4.10 11.81
C THR A 28 38.87 4.68 12.90
N VAL A 29 40.10 5.08 12.54
CA VAL A 29 41.08 5.67 13.49
C VAL A 29 40.58 7.01 14.02
N SER A 30 39.98 7.82 13.16
CA SER A 30 39.40 9.12 13.52
C SER A 30 37.97 9.03 14.09
N GLN A 31 37.47 7.82 14.31
CA GLN A 31 36.21 7.52 14.99
C GLN A 31 34.97 8.17 14.33
N LEU A 32 34.85 8.08 13.01
CA LEU A 32 33.68 8.56 12.25
C LEU A 32 32.35 8.04 12.85
N TYR A 33 32.35 6.82 13.39
CA TYR A 33 31.16 6.19 13.94
C TYR A 33 30.53 7.00 15.10
N LEU A 34 31.34 7.73 15.88
CA LEU A 34 30.85 8.62 16.94
C LEU A 34 30.17 9.87 16.40
N LYS A 35 30.34 10.20 15.12
CA LYS A 35 29.73 11.36 14.46
C LYS A 35 28.36 11.06 13.85
N PHE A 36 27.96 9.79 13.69
CA PHE A 36 26.63 9.45 13.11
C PHE A 36 25.46 9.81 14.02
N ALA A 37 25.60 9.65 15.33
CA ALA A 37 24.55 10.01 16.29
C ALA A 37 24.22 11.52 16.26
N PRO A 38 25.19 12.44 16.47
CA PRO A 38 24.90 13.88 16.40
C PRO A 38 24.46 14.32 14.99
N MET A 39 24.96 13.68 13.93
CA MET A 39 24.52 13.97 12.57
C MET A 39 23.07 13.54 12.32
N SER A 40 22.70 12.32 12.71
CA SER A 40 21.32 11.82 12.55
C SER A 40 20.34 12.59 13.43
N GLU A 41 20.76 13.04 14.62
CA GLU A 41 19.98 13.93 15.47
C GLU A 41 19.76 15.30 14.81
N ALA A 42 20.80 15.89 14.20
CA ALA A 42 20.68 17.14 13.47
C ALA A 42 19.72 17.02 12.26
N ILE A 43 19.79 15.89 11.54
CA ILE A 43 18.84 15.58 10.45
C ILE A 43 17.43 15.39 11.00
N HIS A 44 17.27 14.66 12.11
CA HIS A 44 15.96 14.42 12.76
C HIS A 44 15.28 15.72 13.19
N LYS A 45 16.05 16.70 13.69
CA LYS A 45 15.53 18.03 14.05
C LYS A 45 14.92 18.77 12.85
N ILE A 46 15.45 18.55 11.65
CA ILE A 46 14.96 19.17 10.41
C ILE A 46 13.85 18.30 9.77
N PHE A 47 13.98 16.98 9.89
CA PHE A 47 13.10 15.99 9.31
C PHE A 47 12.70 14.97 10.40
N PRO A 48 11.62 15.23 11.16
CA PRO A 48 11.23 14.36 12.29
C PRO A 48 10.94 12.90 11.92
N TRP A 49 10.76 12.59 10.63
CA TRP A 49 10.59 11.23 10.13
C TRP A 49 11.91 10.46 9.95
N PHE A 50 13.06 11.14 9.97
CA PHE A 50 14.38 10.52 9.80
C PHE A 50 14.84 9.93 11.14
N PRO A 51 15.11 8.62 11.25
CA PRO A 51 15.44 8.01 12.54
C PRO A 51 16.81 8.52 13.06
N ILE A 52 16.90 8.72 14.37
CA ILE A 52 18.19 8.87 15.07
C ILE A 52 18.80 7.48 15.19
N PHE A 53 20.03 7.30 14.75
CA PHE A 53 20.70 6.01 14.84
C PHE A 53 22.14 6.16 15.34
N GLU A 54 22.52 5.21 16.20
CA GLU A 54 23.87 5.05 16.71
C GLU A 54 24.49 3.83 16.03
N ILE A 55 25.72 3.99 15.55
CA ILE A 55 26.49 2.88 14.98
C ILE A 55 27.66 2.61 15.91
N GLY A 56 27.69 1.44 16.52
CA GLY A 56 28.84 1.00 17.31
C GLY A 56 30.07 0.77 16.43
N ALA A 57 31.28 0.88 17.01
CA ALA A 57 32.54 0.70 16.31
C ALA A 57 32.62 -0.64 15.54
N ASP A 58 32.15 -1.73 16.17
CA ASP A 58 32.15 -3.07 15.57
C ASP A 58 31.25 -3.17 14.34
N LEU A 59 30.07 -2.55 14.40
CA LEU A 59 29.14 -2.52 13.28
C LEU A 59 29.68 -1.64 12.13
N PHE A 60 30.25 -0.49 12.46
CA PHE A 60 30.88 0.39 11.47
C PHE A 60 32.04 -0.30 10.74
N ALA A 61 32.95 -0.92 11.49
CA ALA A 61 34.06 -1.68 10.94
C ALA A 61 33.55 -2.85 10.06
N SER A 62 32.53 -3.58 10.53
CA SER A 62 31.93 -4.69 9.78
C SER A 62 31.34 -4.23 8.44
N LEU A 63 30.63 -3.09 8.42
CA LEU A 63 30.07 -2.53 7.18
C LEU A 63 31.17 -2.12 6.21
N ASN A 64 32.22 -1.46 6.69
CA ASN A 64 33.37 -1.06 5.87
C ASN A 64 34.11 -2.28 5.29
N TYR A 65 34.31 -3.35 6.08
CA TYR A 65 34.92 -4.58 5.59
C TYR A 65 34.07 -5.29 4.54
N VAL A 66 32.74 -5.31 4.70
CA VAL A 66 31.84 -5.85 3.68
C VAL A 66 31.94 -5.03 2.39
N LEU A 67 31.93 -3.70 2.49
CA LEU A 67 32.04 -2.79 1.35
C LEU A 67 33.35 -3.01 0.58
N ILE A 68 34.48 -3.02 1.29
CA ILE A 68 35.81 -3.31 0.74
C ILE A 68 35.82 -4.70 0.07
N GLY A 69 35.26 -5.71 0.74
CA GLY A 69 35.16 -7.07 0.22
C GLY A 69 34.36 -7.14 -1.07
N LEU A 70 33.29 -6.37 -1.21
CA LEU A 70 32.49 -6.29 -2.43
C LEU A 70 33.22 -5.58 -3.58
N ILE A 71 33.90 -4.46 -3.30
CA ILE A 71 34.67 -3.73 -4.32
C ILE A 71 35.82 -4.60 -4.82
N LEU A 72 36.68 -5.08 -3.92
CA LEU A 72 37.84 -5.90 -4.28
C LEU A 72 37.42 -7.27 -4.85
N GLY A 73 36.38 -7.89 -4.31
CA GLY A 73 35.82 -9.13 -4.82
C GLY A 73 35.21 -9.02 -6.22
N SER A 74 34.87 -7.81 -6.67
CA SER A 74 34.36 -7.56 -8.03
C SER A 74 35.45 -7.34 -9.08
N VAL A 75 36.72 -7.18 -8.68
CA VAL A 75 37.85 -6.98 -9.59
C VAL A 75 38.02 -8.14 -10.59
N PRO A 76 37.91 -9.43 -10.21
CA PRO A 76 38.00 -10.53 -11.18
C PRO A 76 36.92 -10.46 -12.28
N ALA A 77 35.71 -9.96 -11.96
CA ALA A 77 34.65 -9.78 -12.96
C ALA A 77 34.97 -8.63 -13.93
N ALA A 78 35.61 -7.58 -13.43
CA ALA A 78 36.12 -6.46 -14.22
C ALA A 78 37.29 -6.86 -15.13
N GLU A 79 38.24 -7.66 -14.63
CA GLU A 79 39.35 -8.21 -15.41
C GLU A 79 38.88 -9.08 -16.58
N LYS A 80 37.81 -9.87 -16.35
CA LYS A 80 37.16 -10.68 -17.38
C LYS A 80 36.39 -9.84 -18.42
N GLY A 81 36.26 -8.53 -18.23
CA GLY A 81 35.54 -7.64 -19.16
C GLY A 81 34.05 -7.97 -19.30
N THR A 82 33.47 -8.65 -18.32
CA THR A 82 32.04 -9.02 -18.36
C THR A 82 31.17 -7.78 -18.27
N LYS A 83 29.94 -7.83 -18.81
CA LYS A 83 28.95 -6.75 -18.64
C LYS A 83 28.75 -6.42 -17.15
N LEU A 84 28.71 -7.45 -16.30
CA LEU A 84 28.62 -7.30 -14.85
C LEU A 84 29.84 -6.56 -14.28
N GLY A 85 31.05 -6.93 -14.68
CA GLY A 85 32.28 -6.24 -14.27
C GLY A 85 32.26 -4.75 -14.60
N PHE A 86 31.88 -4.39 -15.84
CA PHE A 86 31.75 -2.98 -16.24
C PHE A 86 30.65 -2.24 -15.48
N THR A 87 29.51 -2.88 -15.20
CA THR A 87 28.45 -2.29 -14.38
C THR A 87 28.93 -2.04 -12.95
N LEU A 88 29.59 -3.03 -12.33
CA LEU A 88 30.13 -2.89 -10.97
C LEU A 88 31.18 -1.78 -10.90
N MET A 89 32.05 -1.67 -11.90
CA MET A 89 33.00 -0.55 -12.02
C MET A 89 32.30 0.81 -12.05
N TRP A 90 31.22 0.97 -12.82
CA TRP A 90 30.46 2.22 -12.86
C TRP A 90 29.80 2.53 -11.51
N VAL A 91 29.16 1.53 -10.90
CA VAL A 91 28.46 1.70 -9.62
C VAL A 91 29.45 2.12 -8.53
N TRP A 92 30.53 1.36 -8.33
CA TRP A 92 31.53 1.65 -7.33
C TRP A 92 32.25 2.97 -7.60
N GLY A 93 32.62 3.25 -8.86
CA GLY A 93 33.21 4.54 -9.22
C GLY A 93 32.32 5.74 -8.86
N ILE A 94 31.00 5.61 -8.97
CA ILE A 94 30.05 6.65 -8.57
C ILE A 94 29.90 6.70 -7.04
N VAL A 95 29.77 5.55 -6.36
CA VAL A 95 29.67 5.48 -4.90
C VAL A 95 30.88 6.14 -4.24
N GLU A 96 32.09 5.81 -4.69
CA GLU A 96 33.32 6.37 -4.14
C GLU A 96 33.52 7.85 -4.49
N LEU A 97 33.04 8.29 -5.66
CA LEU A 97 33.01 9.72 -5.99
C LEU A 97 32.11 10.49 -5.02
N LEU A 98 30.91 9.96 -4.74
CA LEU A 98 29.97 10.56 -3.79
C LEU A 98 30.51 10.54 -2.36
N ASN A 99 31.19 9.45 -1.98
CA ASN A 99 31.84 9.34 -0.68
C ASN A 99 32.89 10.44 -0.51
N GLY A 100 33.79 10.60 -1.49
CA GLY A 100 34.76 11.69 -1.50
C GLY A 100 34.13 13.08 -1.40
N VAL A 101 33.03 13.34 -2.13
CA VAL A 101 32.27 14.60 -2.02
C VAL A 101 31.71 14.80 -0.60
N PHE A 102 31.19 13.74 0.02
CA PHE A 102 30.65 13.82 1.38
C PHE A 102 31.73 14.23 2.39
N HIS A 103 32.92 13.63 2.38
CA HIS A 103 33.99 14.00 3.31
C HIS A 103 34.52 15.41 3.07
N ILE A 104 34.73 15.80 1.81
CA ILE A 104 35.13 17.18 1.46
C ILE A 104 34.08 18.17 1.96
N GLY A 105 32.81 17.89 1.69
CA GLY A 105 31.69 18.73 2.12
C GLY A 105 31.68 18.87 3.63
N THR A 106 31.71 17.76 4.38
CA THR A 106 31.67 17.81 5.84
C THR A 106 32.90 18.48 6.45
N TRP A 107 34.09 18.29 5.87
CA TRP A 107 35.31 18.99 6.32
C TRP A 107 35.18 20.51 6.13
N ILE A 108 34.71 20.95 4.96
CA ILE A 108 34.47 22.39 4.70
C ILE A 108 33.40 22.94 5.65
N VAL A 109 32.33 22.18 5.92
CA VAL A 109 31.21 22.57 6.79
C VAL A 109 31.63 22.79 8.23
N THR A 110 32.37 21.83 8.76
CA THR A 110 32.70 21.78 10.19
C THR A 110 33.82 22.75 10.54
N GLY A 111 34.50 23.36 9.55
CA GLY A 111 35.65 24.24 9.76
C GLY A 111 36.78 23.60 10.54
N SER A 112 36.72 22.28 10.72
CA SER A 112 37.57 21.47 11.58
C SER A 112 37.72 20.10 10.94
N TYR A 113 38.76 19.38 11.32
CA TYR A 113 39.03 18.08 10.72
C TYR A 113 37.84 17.13 10.91
N PHE A 114 37.29 16.63 9.80
CA PHE A 114 36.28 15.57 9.78
C PHE A 114 36.96 14.24 9.46
N PRO A 115 36.60 13.12 10.12
CA PRO A 115 37.07 11.78 9.76
C PRO A 115 36.98 11.51 8.25
N GLY A 116 38.10 11.14 7.61
CA GLY A 116 38.19 11.01 6.16
C GLY A 116 38.54 12.31 5.41
N GLY A 117 38.87 13.39 6.11
CA GLY A 117 39.19 14.70 5.53
C GLY A 117 40.48 14.70 4.70
N ILE A 118 41.44 13.81 4.98
CA ILE A 118 42.68 13.71 4.18
C ILE A 118 42.46 12.81 2.96
N THR A 119 41.92 11.61 3.17
CA THR A 119 41.71 10.63 2.09
C THR A 119 40.53 10.98 1.18
N GLY A 120 39.46 11.58 1.69
CA GLY A 120 38.25 11.95 0.92
C GLY A 120 38.51 12.80 -0.34
N PRO A 121 39.26 13.92 -0.26
CA PRO A 121 39.66 14.71 -1.43
C PRO A 121 40.43 13.91 -2.49
N ILE A 122 41.39 13.10 -2.04
CA ILE A 122 42.20 12.26 -2.92
C ILE A 122 41.31 11.21 -3.58
N PHE A 123 40.38 10.64 -2.82
CA PHE A 123 39.47 9.61 -3.27
C PHE A 123 38.45 10.12 -4.30
N PHE A 124 37.96 11.34 -4.13
CA PHE A 124 37.16 12.04 -5.14
C PHE A 124 37.91 12.16 -6.47
N VAL A 125 39.17 12.60 -6.43
CA VAL A 125 40.00 12.75 -7.65
C VAL A 125 40.26 11.40 -8.32
N ILE A 126 40.59 10.37 -7.55
CA ILE A 126 40.83 9.02 -8.07
C ILE A 126 39.56 8.46 -8.72
N SER A 127 38.41 8.62 -8.06
CA SER A 127 37.11 8.17 -8.58
C SER A 127 36.73 8.90 -9.87
N LEU A 128 36.95 10.21 -9.93
CA LEU A 128 36.69 11.01 -11.13
C LEU A 128 37.58 10.58 -12.30
N ILE A 129 38.88 10.44 -12.07
CA ILE A 129 39.83 9.96 -13.09
C ILE A 129 39.43 8.55 -13.57
N PHE A 130 39.05 7.67 -12.65
CA PHE A 130 38.60 6.33 -12.96
C PHE A 130 37.35 6.33 -13.86
N LEU A 131 36.31 7.09 -13.50
CA LEU A 131 35.07 7.20 -14.29
C LEU A 131 35.33 7.81 -15.68
N LEU A 132 36.21 8.81 -15.77
CA LEU A 132 36.62 9.40 -17.05
C LEU A 132 37.33 8.37 -17.94
N ARG A 133 38.24 7.56 -17.37
CA ARG A 133 38.91 6.47 -18.08
C ARG A 133 37.94 5.36 -18.49
N LEU A 134 37.01 4.99 -17.61
CA LEU A 134 35.99 3.98 -17.85
C LEU A 134 35.10 4.38 -19.04
N ASN A 135 34.67 5.64 -19.07
CA ASN A 135 33.93 6.22 -20.19
C ASN A 135 34.73 6.18 -21.51
N ALA A 136 36.01 6.55 -21.47
CA ALA A 136 36.88 6.51 -22.65
C ALA A 136 37.02 5.09 -23.23
N VAL A 137 37.08 4.06 -22.38
CA VAL A 137 37.09 2.65 -22.79
C VAL A 137 35.77 2.26 -23.44
N CYS A 138 34.62 2.59 -22.82
CA CYS A 138 33.30 2.29 -23.38
C CYS A 138 33.09 2.93 -24.76
N ARG A 139 33.58 4.16 -24.99
CA ARG A 139 33.49 4.84 -26.29
C ARG A 139 34.32 4.17 -27.39
N LYS A 140 35.49 3.62 -27.04
CA LYS A 140 36.44 3.06 -28.03
C LYS A 140 36.06 1.68 -28.52
N GLU A 141 35.35 0.88 -27.71
CA GLU A 141 34.99 -0.51 -28.05
C GLU A 141 33.67 -0.64 -28.83
N ASN A 142 33.08 0.47 -29.29
CA ASN A 142 31.82 0.47 -30.07
C ASN A 142 30.68 -0.32 -29.39
N LEU A 143 30.74 -0.44 -28.06
CA LEU A 143 29.61 -0.76 -27.22
C LEU A 143 28.61 0.39 -27.38
N SER A 144 27.66 0.22 -28.33
CA SER A 144 26.65 1.17 -28.83
C SER A 144 26.91 2.66 -28.52
N LYS A 145 27.40 3.40 -29.53
CA LYS A 145 27.59 4.86 -29.46
C LYS A 145 26.32 5.61 -29.01
N PRO A 146 26.43 6.52 -28.03
CA PRO A 146 25.41 7.52 -27.77
C PRO A 146 25.55 8.68 -28.77
N SER A 147 24.57 8.88 -29.64
CA SER A 147 24.47 10.08 -30.47
C SER A 147 23.75 11.23 -29.73
N ASN A 148 24.36 12.41 -29.81
CA ASN A 148 23.87 13.72 -29.34
C ASN A 148 23.48 13.79 -27.85
N TRP A 149 24.47 13.53 -26.99
CA TRP A 149 24.37 13.63 -25.52
C TRP A 149 24.13 15.07 -25.02
N PHE A 150 24.74 16.10 -25.63
CA PHE A 150 24.67 17.47 -25.10
C PHE A 150 23.36 18.20 -25.43
N THR A 151 22.76 17.96 -26.60
CA THR A 151 21.45 18.54 -26.98
C THR A 151 20.28 17.66 -26.53
N GLY A 152 20.55 16.40 -26.21
CA GLY A 152 19.55 15.40 -25.87
C GLY A 152 19.14 15.33 -24.40
N LEU A 153 19.94 15.88 -23.48
CA LEU A 153 19.59 16.05 -22.07
C LEU A 153 18.43 17.07 -21.88
N PHE A 154 18.09 17.82 -22.92
CA PHE A 154 17.27 19.02 -22.85
C PHE A 154 15.86 18.88 -23.46
N TRP A 155 15.18 17.74 -23.35
CA TRP A 155 13.76 17.72 -23.76
C TRP A 155 12.84 16.91 -22.83
N LEU A 156 11.78 17.59 -22.37
CA LEU A 156 10.71 17.22 -21.42
C LEU A 156 11.10 16.91 -19.97
N GLY A 157 12.36 16.56 -19.68
CA GLY A 157 12.96 16.62 -18.34
C GLY A 157 13.59 17.97 -17.99
N THR A 158 13.52 18.97 -18.89
CA THR A 158 14.28 20.23 -18.83
C THR A 158 14.00 21.04 -17.59
N THR A 159 12.76 21.39 -17.31
CA THR A 159 12.46 22.30 -16.21
C THR A 159 12.82 21.69 -14.87
N LEU A 160 12.53 20.41 -14.63
CA LEU A 160 12.86 19.79 -13.34
C LEU A 160 14.35 19.43 -13.24
N SER A 161 14.99 18.88 -14.27
CA SER A 161 16.41 18.52 -14.18
C SER A 161 17.28 19.78 -14.16
N LEU A 162 16.92 20.81 -14.93
CA LEU A 162 17.55 22.13 -14.88
C LEU A 162 17.21 22.84 -13.58
N ALA A 163 15.96 22.81 -13.08
CA ALA A 163 15.63 23.37 -11.78
C ALA A 163 16.35 22.64 -10.67
N MET A 164 16.44 21.31 -10.65
CA MET A 164 17.19 20.57 -9.64
C MET A 164 18.68 20.84 -9.75
N PHE A 165 19.24 20.98 -10.96
CA PHE A 165 20.63 21.39 -11.16
C PHE A 165 20.87 22.83 -10.67
N ILE A 166 20.02 23.78 -11.04
CA ILE A 166 20.09 25.19 -10.62
C ILE A 166 19.86 25.29 -9.11
N THR A 167 18.85 24.62 -8.54
CA THR A 167 18.60 24.55 -7.10
C THR A 167 19.77 23.91 -6.38
N THR A 168 20.38 22.85 -6.93
CA THR A 168 21.62 22.29 -6.35
C THR A 168 22.74 23.32 -6.38
N ALA A 169 22.95 24.01 -7.51
CA ALA A 169 23.98 25.03 -7.65
C ALA A 169 23.72 26.26 -6.77
N LEU A 170 22.46 26.68 -6.60
CA LEU A 170 22.03 27.78 -5.76
C LEU A 170 22.09 27.42 -4.28
N LEU A 171 21.67 26.20 -3.89
CA LEU A 171 21.82 25.71 -2.53
C LEU A 171 23.32 25.59 -2.21
N ALA A 172 24.12 24.97 -3.07
CA ALA A 172 25.57 24.90 -2.90
C ALA A 172 26.19 26.31 -2.78
N GLY A 173 25.84 27.23 -3.69
CA GLY A 173 26.33 28.61 -3.68
C GLY A 173 25.89 29.41 -2.44
N LEU A 174 24.61 29.32 -2.06
CA LEU A 174 24.07 29.92 -0.83
C LEU A 174 24.77 29.35 0.39
N THR A 175 24.98 28.04 0.43
CA THR A 175 25.65 27.40 1.56
C THR A 175 27.09 27.87 1.66
N ILE A 176 27.81 27.94 0.54
CA ILE A 176 29.18 28.50 0.48
C ILE A 176 29.20 29.96 0.98
N LEU A 177 28.24 30.79 0.58
CA LEU A 177 28.18 32.21 0.96
C LEU A 177 27.75 32.47 2.41
N THR A 178 27.03 31.53 3.01
CA THR A 178 26.46 31.63 4.37
C THR A 178 27.29 30.89 5.41
N THR A 179 28.22 30.03 4.99
CA THR A 179 29.18 29.35 5.85
C THR A 179 30.00 30.41 6.62
N GLY A 180 29.94 30.36 7.96
CA GLY A 180 30.58 31.32 8.86
C GLY A 180 29.76 32.57 9.21
N LYS A 181 28.56 32.76 8.63
CA LYS A 181 27.66 33.89 8.94
C LYS A 181 26.39 33.51 9.69
N PHE A 182 25.99 32.25 9.64
CA PHE A 182 24.80 31.71 10.32
C PHE A 182 25.19 30.61 11.30
N SER A 183 24.23 30.17 12.13
CA SER A 183 24.46 29.05 13.05
C SER A 183 24.81 27.76 12.30
N GLU A 184 25.61 26.90 12.94
CA GLU A 184 26.07 25.62 12.39
C GLU A 184 24.89 24.74 11.93
N ASN A 185 23.77 24.78 12.67
CA ASN A 185 22.55 24.04 12.33
C ASN A 185 21.95 24.47 10.98
N ILE A 186 21.97 25.76 10.66
CA ILE A 186 21.44 26.28 9.38
C ILE A 186 22.35 25.85 8.23
N THR A 187 23.67 25.96 8.42
CA THR A 187 24.65 25.57 7.40
C THR A 187 24.58 24.07 7.10
N LEU A 188 24.48 23.23 8.15
CA LEU A 188 24.31 21.78 8.01
C LEU A 188 23.00 21.42 7.29
N ALA A 189 21.89 22.09 7.63
CA ALA A 189 20.61 21.90 6.96
C ALA A 189 20.70 22.16 5.45
N LEU A 190 21.40 23.23 5.05
CA LEU A 190 21.57 23.59 3.64
C LEU A 190 22.44 22.59 2.87
N TRP A 191 23.46 21.99 3.50
CA TRP A 191 24.25 20.94 2.87
C TRP A 191 23.51 19.61 2.72
N ILE A 192 22.75 19.20 3.75
CA ILE A 192 21.86 18.03 3.66
C ILE A 192 20.88 18.24 2.50
N ALA A 193 20.27 19.43 2.41
CA ALA A 193 19.39 19.77 1.29
C ALA A 193 20.11 19.65 -0.06
N THR A 194 21.34 20.18 -0.17
CA THR A 194 22.15 20.11 -1.40
C THR A 194 22.45 18.65 -1.80
N ALA A 195 22.86 17.81 -0.87
CA ALA A 195 23.19 16.40 -1.13
C ALA A 195 21.95 15.59 -1.57
N VAL A 196 20.82 15.79 -0.88
CA VAL A 196 19.55 15.14 -1.24
C VAL A 196 19.10 15.57 -2.63
N VAL A 197 19.15 16.86 -2.95
CA VAL A 197 18.75 17.36 -4.29
C VAL A 197 19.71 16.85 -5.37
N SER A 198 21.02 16.78 -5.10
CA SER A 198 22.03 16.24 -6.02
C SER A 198 21.81 14.76 -6.33
N PHE A 199 21.57 13.94 -5.30
CA PHE A 199 21.27 12.53 -5.46
C PHE A 199 20.02 12.30 -6.30
N LEU A 200 18.95 13.05 -5.99
CA LEU A 200 17.70 12.99 -6.74
C LEU A 200 17.90 13.41 -8.22
N PHE A 201 18.73 14.41 -8.48
CA PHE A 201 19.08 14.82 -9.84
C PHE A 201 19.79 13.71 -10.62
N ILE A 202 20.84 13.10 -10.06
CA ILE A 202 21.59 12.01 -10.69
C ILE A 202 20.67 10.81 -10.95
N PHE A 203 19.82 10.47 -9.99
CA PHE A 203 18.85 9.39 -10.12
C PHE A 203 17.86 9.63 -11.27
N VAL A 204 17.30 10.83 -11.35
CA VAL A 204 16.40 11.23 -12.45
C VAL A 204 17.12 11.17 -13.81
N ALA A 205 18.35 11.65 -13.88
CA ALA A 205 19.16 11.59 -15.09
C ALA A 205 19.46 10.14 -15.52
N GLY A 206 19.78 9.26 -14.58
CA GLY A 206 20.02 7.83 -14.83
C GLY A 206 18.81 7.11 -15.42
N ILE A 207 17.61 7.36 -14.87
CA ILE A 207 16.34 6.84 -15.42
C ILE A 207 16.12 7.33 -16.85
N GLN A 208 16.28 8.64 -17.09
CA GLN A 208 16.09 9.22 -18.42
C GLN A 208 17.07 8.61 -19.45
N LEU A 209 18.32 8.38 -19.05
CA LEU A 209 19.32 7.72 -19.89
C LEU A 209 18.91 6.27 -20.21
N ALA A 210 18.46 5.49 -19.22
CA ALA A 210 18.04 4.11 -19.42
C ALA A 210 16.89 3.98 -20.46
N TYR A 211 15.91 4.88 -20.41
CA TYR A 211 14.82 4.93 -21.39
C TYR A 211 15.31 5.35 -22.79
N ARG A 212 16.18 6.36 -22.86
CA ARG A 212 16.72 6.83 -24.14
C ARG A 212 17.53 5.73 -24.86
N PHE A 213 18.31 4.95 -24.12
CA PHE A 213 19.08 3.83 -24.67
C PHE A 213 18.26 2.57 -24.90
N ASN A 214 16.92 2.65 -24.74
CA ASN A 214 16.02 1.52 -24.94
C ASN A 214 16.43 0.28 -24.09
N CYS A 215 17.00 0.51 -22.92
CA CYS A 215 17.41 -0.57 -22.00
C CYS A 215 16.20 -1.36 -21.47
N THR A 216 14.99 -0.86 -21.69
CA THR A 216 13.70 -1.48 -21.33
C THR A 216 13.16 -2.44 -22.41
N GLY A 217 13.71 -2.40 -23.63
CA GLY A 217 13.22 -3.15 -24.78
C GLY A 217 12.11 -2.44 -25.56
N LYS A 218 11.77 -2.94 -26.75
CA LYS A 218 10.73 -2.34 -27.60
C LYS A 218 9.32 -2.66 -27.06
N PRO A 219 8.38 -1.70 -27.06
CA PRO A 219 6.96 -1.98 -26.82
C PRO A 219 6.45 -3.08 -27.76
N ILE A 220 5.47 -3.86 -27.31
CA ILE A 220 4.71 -4.75 -28.20
C ILE A 220 3.57 -3.93 -28.80
N VAL A 221 3.32 -4.09 -30.10
CA VAL A 221 2.22 -3.44 -30.81
C VAL A 221 1.36 -4.55 -31.41
N LEU A 222 0.05 -4.49 -31.15
CA LEU A 222 -0.95 -5.35 -31.78
C LEU A 222 -1.75 -4.48 -32.76
N GLU A 223 -1.75 -4.89 -34.03
CA GLU A 223 -2.56 -4.29 -35.08
C GLU A 223 -4.01 -4.78 -34.96
N PRO A 224 -5.00 -4.04 -35.48
CA PRO A 224 -6.39 -4.48 -35.46
C PRO A 224 -6.55 -5.85 -36.13
N LYS A 225 -7.25 -6.78 -35.46
CA LYS A 225 -7.54 -8.11 -36.03
C LYS A 225 -8.49 -8.06 -37.23
N PHE A 226 -9.37 -7.07 -37.28
CA PHE A 226 -10.39 -6.94 -38.31
C PHE A 226 -10.11 -5.73 -39.20
N ASP A 227 -9.99 -5.96 -40.51
CA ASP A 227 -9.84 -4.91 -41.52
C ASP A 227 -11.20 -4.30 -41.86
N LYS A 228 -11.68 -3.41 -40.98
CA LYS A 228 -13.01 -2.77 -41.09
C LYS A 228 -12.94 -1.26 -41.04
N THR A 229 -13.96 -0.58 -41.56
CA THR A 229 -14.08 0.90 -41.63
C THR A 229 -14.48 1.60 -40.33
N GLY A 230 -14.49 0.89 -39.20
CA GLY A 230 -14.88 1.45 -37.90
C GLY A 230 -13.89 2.49 -37.35
N PRO A 231 -14.27 3.27 -36.31
CA PRO A 231 -13.39 4.24 -35.69
C PRO A 231 -12.05 3.63 -35.24
N THR A 232 -10.95 4.31 -35.55
CA THR A 232 -9.63 3.95 -35.04
C THR A 232 -9.53 4.30 -33.56
N VAL A 233 -9.26 3.30 -32.72
CA VAL A 233 -9.07 3.43 -31.28
C VAL A 233 -7.65 2.99 -30.92
N GLY A 234 -6.93 3.84 -30.21
CA GLY A 234 -5.61 3.50 -29.66
C GLY A 234 -5.74 3.13 -28.19
N VAL A 235 -5.28 1.94 -27.81
CA VAL A 235 -5.26 1.46 -26.42
C VAL A 235 -3.82 1.35 -25.95
N ILE A 236 -3.50 1.95 -24.80
CA ILE A 236 -2.23 1.72 -24.11
C ILE A 236 -2.47 0.86 -22.88
N TYR A 237 -1.92 -0.36 -22.87
CA TYR A 237 -2.13 -1.32 -21.77
C TYR A 237 -0.87 -1.48 -20.92
N ILE A 238 -0.92 -0.94 -19.71
CA ILE A 238 0.16 -0.93 -18.73
C ILE A 238 0.09 -2.16 -17.82
N GLN A 239 1.17 -2.92 -17.81
CA GLN A 239 1.38 -4.11 -16.98
C GLN A 239 1.38 -3.80 -15.47
N GLY A 240 1.15 -4.84 -14.66
CA GLY A 240 1.35 -4.84 -13.22
C GLY A 240 2.80 -5.11 -12.79
N GLU A 241 3.03 -5.09 -11.48
CA GLU A 241 4.37 -5.27 -10.89
C GLU A 241 4.94 -6.66 -11.18
N GLY A 242 6.06 -6.71 -11.89
CA GLY A 242 6.85 -7.92 -12.13
C GLY A 242 6.27 -8.86 -13.18
N ILE A 243 5.05 -8.61 -13.69
CA ILE A 243 4.42 -9.42 -14.73
C ILE A 243 5.01 -9.03 -16.09
N PRO A 244 5.55 -9.99 -16.88
CA PRO A 244 6.07 -9.68 -18.21
C PRO A 244 5.00 -9.11 -19.14
N VAL A 245 5.37 -8.14 -19.97
CA VAL A 245 4.44 -7.43 -20.88
C VAL A 245 3.74 -8.36 -21.87
N ASP A 246 4.40 -9.44 -22.29
CA ASP A 246 3.87 -10.45 -23.21
C ASP A 246 2.68 -11.21 -22.63
N ARG A 247 2.57 -11.28 -21.29
CA ARG A 247 1.42 -11.90 -20.61
C ARG A 247 0.12 -11.11 -20.73
N TYR A 248 0.16 -9.92 -21.30
CA TYR A 248 -1.03 -9.10 -21.54
C TYR A 248 -1.55 -9.19 -22.97
N VAL A 249 -0.83 -9.89 -23.87
CA VAL A 249 -1.26 -10.06 -25.26
C VAL A 249 -2.61 -10.80 -25.34
N PRO A 250 -2.86 -11.93 -24.64
CA PRO A 250 -4.15 -12.61 -24.77
C PRO A 250 -5.34 -11.78 -24.29
N VAL A 251 -5.18 -11.00 -23.22
CA VAL A 251 -6.22 -10.07 -22.74
C VAL A 251 -6.49 -8.96 -23.78
N ALA A 252 -5.43 -8.40 -24.37
CA ALA A 252 -5.53 -7.40 -25.41
C ALA A 252 -6.22 -7.95 -26.68
N GLU A 253 -5.91 -9.19 -27.05
CA GLU A 253 -6.56 -9.90 -28.14
C GLU A 253 -8.04 -10.17 -27.86
N ALA A 254 -8.41 -10.56 -26.63
CA ALA A 254 -9.81 -10.73 -26.24
C ALA A 254 -10.60 -9.42 -26.31
N ILE A 255 -9.97 -8.27 -26.02
CA ILE A 255 -10.57 -6.94 -26.23
C ILE A 255 -10.81 -6.68 -27.73
N GLN A 256 -9.84 -7.00 -28.59
CA GLN A 256 -10.02 -6.88 -30.05
C GLN A 256 -11.14 -7.80 -30.56
N ASP A 257 -11.21 -9.03 -30.05
CA ASP A 257 -12.23 -10.02 -30.42
C ASP A 257 -13.64 -9.57 -30.03
N ALA A 258 -13.81 -8.94 -28.86
CA ALA A 258 -15.08 -8.36 -28.44
C ALA A 258 -15.48 -7.12 -29.27
N SER A 259 -14.51 -6.44 -29.87
CA SER A 259 -14.67 -5.13 -30.52
C SER A 259 -14.74 -5.25 -32.04
N THR A 260 -15.60 -6.13 -32.55
CA THR A 260 -15.63 -6.49 -33.98
C THR A 260 -15.98 -5.33 -34.91
N ASP A 261 -16.48 -4.20 -34.43
CA ASP A 261 -16.84 -3.00 -35.18
C ASP A 261 -15.84 -1.83 -35.01
N LEU A 262 -14.74 -2.03 -34.27
CA LEU A 262 -13.72 -1.02 -34.02
C LEU A 262 -12.35 -1.44 -34.57
N GLN A 263 -11.55 -0.46 -35.00
CA GLN A 263 -10.15 -0.68 -35.32
C GLN A 263 -9.29 -0.45 -34.07
N ILE A 264 -9.21 -1.45 -33.18
CA ILE A 264 -8.44 -1.35 -31.94
C ILE A 264 -6.96 -1.67 -32.19
N TRP A 265 -6.12 -0.64 -32.04
CA TRP A 265 -4.67 -0.79 -31.94
C TRP A 265 -4.27 -0.88 -30.47
N VAL A 266 -3.38 -1.81 -30.11
CA VAL A 266 -2.90 -1.93 -28.73
C VAL A 266 -1.40 -1.73 -28.64
N GLY A 267 -0.97 -0.81 -27.78
CA GLY A 267 0.42 -0.58 -27.42
C GLY A 267 0.70 -1.05 -26.01
N LEU A 268 1.62 -1.99 -25.86
CA LEU A 268 2.04 -2.56 -24.58
C LEU A 268 3.45 -2.04 -24.24
N PRO A 269 3.57 -0.94 -23.48
CA PRO A 269 4.85 -0.37 -23.08
C PRO A 269 5.66 -1.33 -22.21
N ARG A 270 6.98 -1.36 -22.42
CA ARG A 270 7.93 -2.05 -21.53
C ARG A 270 8.51 -1.07 -20.52
N PHE A 271 8.61 -1.53 -19.27
CA PHE A 271 9.16 -0.75 -18.18
C PHE A 271 10.50 -1.30 -17.70
N LEU A 272 11.34 -0.42 -17.17
CA LEU A 272 12.55 -0.83 -16.48
C LEU A 272 12.15 -1.69 -15.26
N GLY A 273 12.89 -2.77 -15.01
CA GLY A 273 12.55 -3.63 -13.88
C GLY A 273 11.32 -4.54 -14.06
N LYS A 274 10.60 -4.47 -15.19
CA LYS A 274 9.27 -5.11 -15.40
C LYS A 274 8.19 -4.56 -14.46
N SER A 275 8.30 -3.30 -14.03
CA SER A 275 7.28 -2.67 -13.19
C SER A 275 7.07 -1.20 -13.59
N PRO A 276 5.82 -0.73 -13.69
CA PRO A 276 5.54 0.66 -13.96
C PRO A 276 5.85 1.54 -12.75
N ILE A 277 6.70 2.54 -12.95
CA ILE A 277 7.00 3.59 -11.97
C ILE A 277 6.35 4.89 -12.46
N PRO A 278 5.62 5.65 -11.61
CA PRO A 278 4.87 6.85 -12.03
C PRO A 278 5.69 7.86 -12.85
N ARG A 279 6.99 8.02 -12.55
CA ARG A 279 7.88 8.95 -13.26
C ARG A 279 8.24 8.48 -14.68
N GLU A 280 8.24 7.18 -14.91
CA GLU A 280 8.62 6.56 -16.19
C GLU A 280 7.42 6.36 -17.11
N THR A 281 6.20 6.33 -16.56
CA THR A 281 4.94 6.09 -17.27
C THR A 281 4.80 6.95 -18.52
N GLY A 282 5.02 8.27 -18.43
CA GLY A 282 4.88 9.15 -19.59
C GLY A 282 5.85 8.84 -20.73
N LEU A 283 7.10 8.46 -20.41
CA LEU A 283 8.10 8.08 -21.42
C LEU A 283 7.71 6.76 -22.11
N ALA A 284 7.30 5.78 -21.32
CA ALA A 284 6.89 4.46 -21.81
C ALA A 284 5.64 4.56 -22.71
N VAL A 285 4.63 5.34 -22.29
CA VAL A 285 3.42 5.64 -23.07
C VAL A 285 3.78 6.28 -24.42
N ASN A 286 4.60 7.34 -24.41
CA ASN A 286 5.03 8.02 -25.63
C ASN A 286 5.84 7.10 -26.56
N GLN A 287 6.59 6.14 -26.02
CA GLN A 287 7.31 5.15 -26.83
C GLN A 287 6.34 4.15 -27.49
N ALA A 288 5.36 3.64 -26.75
CA ALA A 288 4.32 2.76 -27.29
C ALA A 288 3.51 3.46 -28.39
N LEU A 289 3.03 4.68 -28.16
CA LEU A 289 2.30 5.47 -29.16
C LEU A 289 3.12 5.71 -30.44
N ARG A 290 4.42 5.99 -30.32
CA ARG A 290 5.32 6.12 -31.48
C ARG A 290 5.48 4.79 -32.22
N ALA A 291 5.58 3.68 -31.50
CA ALA A 291 5.67 2.35 -32.11
C ALA A 291 4.39 2.00 -32.86
N MET A 292 3.21 2.27 -32.30
CA MET A 292 1.92 2.06 -32.96
C MET A 292 1.79 2.90 -34.24
N LYS A 293 2.13 4.19 -34.18
CA LYS A 293 2.15 5.06 -35.37
C LYS A 293 3.11 4.56 -36.45
N LYS A 294 4.28 4.04 -36.05
CA LYS A 294 5.25 3.45 -36.97
C LYS A 294 4.74 2.15 -37.61
N ALA A 295 3.92 1.39 -36.89
CA ALA A 295 3.25 0.19 -37.39
C ALA A 295 2.03 0.50 -38.29
N GLY A 296 1.67 1.77 -38.48
CA GLY A 296 0.60 2.17 -39.39
C GLY A 296 -0.65 2.71 -38.71
N MET A 297 -0.70 2.83 -37.38
CA MET A 297 -1.86 3.39 -36.68
C MET A 297 -2.16 4.82 -37.17
N PRO A 298 -3.36 5.09 -37.71
CA PRO A 298 -3.80 6.42 -38.09
C PRO A 298 -3.76 7.42 -36.92
N LYS A 299 -3.69 8.72 -37.22
CA LYS A 299 -3.89 9.75 -36.19
C LYS A 299 -5.33 9.65 -35.67
N THR A 300 -5.49 9.44 -34.37
CA THR A 300 -6.80 9.39 -33.70
C THR A 300 -6.76 10.16 -32.38
N ALA A 301 -7.90 10.74 -32.01
CA ALA A 301 -8.12 11.32 -30.68
C ALA A 301 -8.75 10.31 -29.70
N ASN A 302 -9.11 9.10 -30.18
CA ASN A 302 -9.76 8.06 -29.38
C ASN A 302 -8.70 7.20 -28.68
N LEU A 303 -8.01 7.80 -27.71
CA LEU A 303 -6.99 7.12 -26.90
C LEU A 303 -7.58 6.67 -25.57
N PHE A 304 -7.46 5.38 -25.27
CA PHE A 304 -7.85 4.77 -24.01
C PHE A 304 -6.63 4.14 -23.34
N TYR A 305 -6.69 4.04 -22.02
CA TYR A 305 -5.62 3.45 -21.23
C TYR A 305 -6.19 2.32 -20.41
N ILE A 306 -5.50 1.19 -20.40
CA ILE A 306 -5.81 0.06 -19.52
C ILE A 306 -4.60 -0.11 -18.60
N ALA A 307 -4.85 -0.38 -17.33
CA ALA A 307 -3.76 -0.63 -16.40
C ALA A 307 -4.12 -1.70 -15.38
N HIS A 308 -3.17 -2.61 -15.16
CA HIS A 308 -3.32 -3.71 -14.20
C HIS A 308 -2.51 -3.42 -12.93
N SER A 309 -3.10 -3.65 -11.75
CA SER A 309 -2.40 -3.67 -10.46
C SER A 309 -1.67 -2.35 -10.18
N VAL A 310 -0.40 -2.38 -9.79
CA VAL A 310 0.46 -1.19 -9.58
C VAL A 310 0.51 -0.28 -10.82
N GLY A 311 0.30 -0.81 -12.03
CA GLY A 311 0.15 0.00 -13.24
C GLY A 311 -1.00 0.98 -13.17
N GLY A 312 -2.10 0.60 -12.51
CA GLY A 312 -3.25 1.45 -12.27
C GLY A 312 -2.92 2.66 -11.39
N ILE A 313 -2.12 2.45 -10.35
CA ILE A 313 -1.61 3.54 -9.49
C ILE A 313 -0.69 4.47 -10.30
N ALA A 314 0.20 3.90 -11.11
CA ALA A 314 1.18 4.66 -11.87
C ALA A 314 0.56 5.52 -12.98
N ILE A 315 -0.45 5.01 -13.69
CA ILE A 315 -1.10 5.72 -14.81
C ILE A 315 -2.02 6.84 -14.34
N GLN A 316 -2.64 6.70 -13.16
CA GLN A 316 -3.62 7.67 -12.67
C GLN A 316 -3.04 9.09 -12.59
N LYS A 317 -1.81 9.22 -12.06
CA LYS A 317 -1.10 10.51 -11.95
C LYS A 317 -0.79 11.12 -13.32
N TYR A 318 -0.40 10.28 -14.28
CA TYR A 318 -0.08 10.74 -15.64
C TYR A 318 -1.34 11.26 -16.35
N ILE A 319 -2.43 10.50 -16.35
CA ILE A 319 -3.68 10.92 -17.00
C ILE A 319 -4.29 12.14 -16.31
N LYS A 320 -4.23 12.23 -14.97
CA LYS A 320 -4.69 13.43 -14.25
C LYS A 320 -3.93 14.70 -14.66
N ALA A 321 -2.65 14.57 -15.01
CA ALA A 321 -1.82 15.68 -15.47
C ALA A 321 -2.01 16.02 -16.96
N TYR A 322 -2.53 15.08 -17.76
CA TYR A 322 -2.75 15.22 -19.20
C TYR A 322 -4.11 14.64 -19.61
N PRO A 323 -5.23 15.14 -19.05
CA PRO A 323 -6.55 14.54 -19.23
C PRO A 323 -7.00 14.56 -20.69
N GLU A 324 -6.58 15.55 -21.48
CA GLU A 324 -6.90 15.68 -22.90
C GLU A 324 -6.35 14.54 -23.77
N ARG A 325 -5.40 13.76 -23.23
CA ARG A 325 -4.79 12.61 -23.92
C ARG A 325 -5.56 11.32 -23.75
N ALA A 326 -6.62 11.30 -22.95
CA ALA A 326 -7.38 10.09 -22.62
C ALA A 326 -8.88 10.34 -22.75
N LYS A 327 -9.56 9.48 -23.52
CA LYS A 327 -11.03 9.39 -23.56
C LYS A 327 -11.60 8.55 -22.42
N GLY A 328 -10.80 7.65 -21.88
CA GLY A 328 -11.17 6.80 -20.75
C GLY A 328 -9.96 6.05 -20.18
N LEU A 329 -10.09 5.67 -18.92
CA LEU A 329 -9.15 4.80 -18.20
C LEU A 329 -9.89 3.55 -17.75
N ILE A 330 -9.27 2.39 -17.93
CA ILE A 330 -9.76 1.10 -17.44
C ILE A 330 -8.74 0.56 -16.44
N LEU A 331 -9.19 0.29 -15.22
CA LEU A 331 -8.40 -0.28 -14.13
C LEU A 331 -8.81 -1.73 -13.95
N THR A 332 -7.87 -2.66 -14.10
CA THR A 332 -8.09 -4.12 -13.98
C THR A 332 -7.30 -4.65 -12.79
N GLY A 333 -7.92 -5.37 -11.86
CA GLY A 333 -7.25 -5.74 -10.59
C GLY A 333 -6.61 -4.51 -9.92
N SER A 334 -7.30 -3.38 -9.99
CA SER A 334 -6.86 -2.06 -9.53
C SER A 334 -8.09 -1.17 -9.38
N PHE A 335 -7.97 -0.04 -8.71
CA PHE A 335 -9.07 0.88 -8.41
C PHE A 335 -8.60 2.33 -8.43
N LEU A 336 -9.55 3.26 -8.50
CA LEU A 336 -9.26 4.68 -8.35
C LEU A 336 -8.83 4.95 -6.89
N GLY A 337 -7.64 5.56 -6.71
CA GLY A 337 -7.06 5.73 -5.38
C GLY A 337 -7.87 6.70 -4.51
N LYS A 338 -7.83 6.50 -3.17
CA LYS A 338 -8.50 7.34 -2.17
C LYS A 338 -8.16 8.83 -2.35
N TRP A 339 -6.95 9.17 -2.80
CA TRP A 339 -6.55 10.56 -3.10
C TRP A 339 -7.33 11.25 -4.23
N ASN A 340 -8.15 10.51 -4.99
CA ASN A 340 -9.08 11.05 -5.98
C ASN A 340 -10.55 10.98 -5.50
N LEU A 341 -10.81 10.40 -4.32
CA LEU A 341 -12.15 10.06 -3.79
C LEU A 341 -12.38 10.51 -2.34
N SER A 342 -11.37 11.05 -1.66
CA SER A 342 -11.41 11.32 -0.21
C SER A 342 -12.18 12.59 0.16
N ASN A 343 -12.58 13.40 -0.81
CA ASN A 343 -13.28 14.65 -0.56
C ASN A 343 -14.78 14.38 -0.53
N LEU A 344 -15.47 14.98 0.45
CA LEU A 344 -16.91 14.95 0.56
C LEU A 344 -17.46 16.35 0.28
N ASP A 345 -18.66 16.43 -0.31
CA ASP A 345 -19.44 17.66 -0.36
C ASP A 345 -20.14 17.92 0.99
N ASN A 346 -20.89 19.03 1.10
CA ASN A 346 -21.57 19.42 2.34
C ASN A 346 -22.68 18.44 2.77
N ASN A 347 -23.10 17.54 1.88
CA ASN A 347 -24.09 16.49 2.14
C ASN A 347 -23.40 15.15 2.45
N GLY A 348 -22.06 15.13 2.58
CA GLY A 348 -21.31 13.92 2.84
C GLY A 348 -21.21 12.97 1.65
N HIS A 349 -21.52 13.43 0.44
CA HIS A 349 -21.35 12.64 -0.77
C HIS A 349 -19.94 12.80 -1.34
N THR A 350 -19.42 11.73 -1.94
CA THR A 350 -18.06 11.65 -2.47
C THR A 350 -17.89 12.46 -3.74
N ILE A 351 -16.97 13.42 -3.70
CA ILE A 351 -16.55 14.19 -4.87
C ILE A 351 -15.45 13.41 -5.59
N ILE A 352 -15.73 13.00 -6.83
CA ILE A 352 -14.76 12.29 -7.67
C ILE A 352 -13.83 13.32 -8.34
N CYS A 353 -12.65 13.51 -7.77
CA CYS A 353 -11.63 14.44 -8.28
C CYS A 353 -10.74 13.79 -9.36
N TYR A 354 -11.36 13.25 -10.41
CA TYR A 354 -10.65 12.65 -11.54
C TYR A 354 -11.24 13.08 -12.89
N PRO A 355 -10.45 13.68 -13.80
CA PRO A 355 -10.97 14.41 -14.96
C PRO A 355 -11.39 13.54 -16.16
N VAL A 356 -11.17 12.22 -16.09
CA VAL A 356 -11.39 11.29 -17.22
C VAL A 356 -12.31 10.16 -16.74
N PRO A 357 -13.28 9.68 -17.54
CA PRO A 357 -14.10 8.53 -17.20
C PRO A 357 -13.25 7.29 -16.85
N VAL A 358 -13.63 6.56 -15.80
CA VAL A 358 -12.89 5.38 -15.32
C VAL A 358 -13.79 4.16 -15.17
N LEU A 359 -13.50 3.08 -15.89
CA LEU A 359 -14.02 1.76 -15.59
C LEU A 359 -13.09 1.05 -14.59
N THR A 360 -13.63 0.59 -13.47
CA THR A 360 -12.92 -0.25 -12.50
C THR A 360 -13.43 -1.68 -12.60
N ILE A 361 -12.53 -2.64 -12.80
CA ILE A 361 -12.81 -4.08 -12.91
C ILE A 361 -12.05 -4.81 -11.80
N GLY A 362 -12.78 -5.38 -10.85
CA GLY A 362 -12.25 -6.22 -9.77
C GLY A 362 -12.59 -7.70 -9.96
N GLY A 363 -11.77 -8.60 -9.41
CA GLY A 363 -12.09 -10.02 -9.34
C GLY A 363 -12.59 -10.42 -7.94
N THR A 364 -13.58 -11.30 -7.83
CA THR A 364 -14.07 -11.73 -6.51
C THR A 364 -13.06 -12.59 -5.75
N LEU A 365 -12.06 -13.16 -6.45
CA LEU A 365 -10.95 -13.92 -5.87
C LEU A 365 -9.60 -13.20 -6.00
N ASP A 366 -9.60 -11.90 -6.26
CA ASP A 366 -8.38 -11.12 -6.34
C ASP A 366 -7.74 -11.00 -4.94
N GLY A 367 -6.62 -11.69 -4.74
CA GLY A 367 -5.90 -11.69 -3.46
C GLY A 367 -4.98 -10.50 -3.23
N LEU A 368 -4.80 -9.61 -4.21
CA LEU A 368 -3.92 -8.44 -4.16
C LEU A 368 -4.70 -7.12 -4.23
N ALA A 369 -5.58 -6.91 -5.22
CA ALA A 369 -6.54 -5.83 -5.23
C ALA A 369 -7.87 -6.35 -4.69
N ARG A 370 -7.87 -6.57 -3.36
CA ARG A 370 -8.93 -7.26 -2.62
C ARG A 370 -10.32 -6.79 -3.00
N ILE A 371 -11.26 -7.73 -3.03
CA ILE A 371 -12.68 -7.45 -3.29
C ILE A 371 -13.27 -6.42 -2.32
N THR A 372 -12.76 -6.35 -1.08
CA THR A 372 -13.13 -5.33 -0.09
C THR A 372 -12.73 -3.92 -0.51
N ARG A 373 -11.59 -3.76 -1.18
CA ARG A 373 -11.16 -2.46 -1.72
C ARG A 373 -11.96 -2.08 -2.97
N ILE A 374 -12.43 -3.06 -3.74
CA ILE A 374 -13.39 -2.86 -4.84
C ILE A 374 -14.77 -2.48 -4.30
N ALA A 375 -15.24 -3.08 -3.20
CA ALA A 375 -16.44 -2.66 -2.48
C ALA A 375 -16.34 -1.19 -2.04
N ALA A 376 -15.19 -0.79 -1.53
CA ALA A 376 -14.98 0.61 -1.19
C ALA A 376 -15.02 1.53 -2.43
N ALA A 377 -14.38 1.13 -3.54
CA ALA A 377 -14.47 1.88 -4.80
C ALA A 377 -15.92 1.98 -5.30
N TYR A 378 -16.70 0.90 -5.19
CA TYR A 378 -18.12 0.88 -5.56
C TYR A 378 -18.92 1.88 -4.72
N TRP A 379 -18.74 1.89 -3.39
CA TRP A 379 -19.42 2.84 -2.52
C TRP A 379 -19.13 4.30 -2.92
N TYR A 380 -17.87 4.67 -3.10
CA TYR A 380 -17.48 6.03 -3.50
C TYR A 380 -18.03 6.46 -4.85
N GLN A 381 -18.02 5.56 -5.83
CA GLN A 381 -18.27 5.91 -7.23
C GLN A 381 -19.72 5.68 -7.67
N GLN A 382 -20.47 4.83 -6.96
CA GLN A 382 -21.78 4.34 -7.39
C GLN A 382 -22.89 4.51 -6.35
N GLU A 383 -22.59 4.41 -5.05
CA GLU A 383 -23.63 4.55 -4.00
C GLU A 383 -23.66 5.92 -3.35
N ASN A 384 -22.49 6.54 -3.17
CA ASN A 384 -22.34 7.84 -2.53
C ASN A 384 -21.66 8.89 -3.44
N PRO A 385 -21.85 8.95 -4.78
CA PRO A 385 -21.28 10.02 -5.58
C PRO A 385 -21.97 11.36 -5.27
N SER A 386 -21.23 12.46 -5.30
CA SER A 386 -21.80 13.82 -5.29
C SER A 386 -22.64 14.08 -6.54
N GLU A 387 -23.58 15.03 -6.49
CA GLU A 387 -24.37 15.41 -7.67
C GLU A 387 -23.52 15.91 -8.84
N SER A 388 -22.34 16.45 -8.53
CA SER A 388 -21.35 16.89 -9.53
C SER A 388 -20.57 15.74 -10.18
N SER A 389 -20.73 14.51 -9.70
CA SER A 389 -20.04 13.31 -10.17
C SER A 389 -21.04 12.40 -10.88
N ASP A 390 -20.87 12.22 -12.19
CA ASP A 390 -21.71 11.30 -12.97
C ASP A 390 -21.27 9.84 -12.77
N PRO A 391 -22.09 8.97 -12.11
CA PRO A 391 -21.74 7.57 -11.87
C PRO A 391 -21.60 6.74 -13.16
N ASP A 392 -22.18 7.19 -14.28
CA ASP A 392 -22.01 6.54 -15.60
C ASP A 392 -20.63 6.79 -16.22
N ASN A 393 -19.89 7.78 -15.70
CA ASN A 393 -18.49 7.98 -16.04
C ASN A 393 -17.53 7.16 -15.18
N PHE A 394 -17.98 6.61 -14.05
CA PHE A 394 -17.10 5.91 -13.11
C PHE A 394 -17.57 4.48 -12.74
N PRO A 395 -18.02 3.64 -13.70
CA PRO A 395 -18.56 2.32 -13.40
C PRO A 395 -17.55 1.44 -12.65
N VAL A 396 -18.03 0.76 -11.61
CA VAL A 396 -17.28 -0.26 -10.86
C VAL A 396 -17.98 -1.59 -11.08
N VAL A 397 -17.24 -2.57 -11.60
CA VAL A 397 -17.74 -3.89 -11.96
C VAL A 397 -16.85 -4.97 -11.36
N THR A 398 -17.46 -6.07 -10.95
CA THR A 398 -16.76 -7.28 -10.52
C THR A 398 -16.93 -8.41 -11.54
N ILE A 399 -15.89 -9.24 -11.68
CA ILE A 399 -15.95 -10.50 -12.40
C ILE A 399 -15.90 -11.62 -11.37
N ASP A 400 -16.98 -12.40 -11.31
CA ASP A 400 -17.04 -13.56 -10.44
C ASP A 400 -15.93 -14.57 -10.78
N GLN A 401 -15.30 -15.10 -9.73
CA GLN A 401 -14.20 -16.06 -9.71
C GLN A 401 -12.88 -15.61 -10.34
N ALA A 402 -12.78 -14.38 -10.83
CA ALA A 402 -11.52 -13.85 -11.33
C ALA A 402 -10.53 -13.61 -10.18
N THR A 403 -9.30 -14.05 -10.38
CA THR A 403 -8.13 -13.77 -9.51
C THR A 403 -7.33 -12.58 -10.02
N HIS A 404 -6.33 -12.12 -9.26
CA HIS A 404 -5.48 -11.01 -9.69
C HIS A 404 -4.70 -11.32 -10.96
N MET A 405 -4.09 -12.51 -11.02
CA MET A 405 -3.23 -12.91 -12.15
C MET A 405 -4.01 -13.00 -13.46
N GLN A 406 -5.32 -13.27 -13.42
CA GLN A 406 -6.16 -13.45 -14.60
C GLN A 406 -6.50 -12.17 -15.36
N PHE A 407 -6.10 -11.00 -14.85
CA PHE A 407 -6.00 -9.77 -15.65
C PHE A 407 -4.70 -9.71 -16.48
N ALA A 408 -3.98 -10.83 -16.53
CA ALA A 408 -2.90 -11.19 -17.43
C ALA A 408 -3.03 -12.71 -17.70
N SER A 409 -2.05 -13.31 -18.36
CA SER A 409 -2.05 -14.75 -18.68
C SER A 409 -0.84 -15.47 -18.10
N GLY A 410 -0.97 -16.78 -17.94
CA GLY A 410 0.15 -17.66 -17.59
C GLY A 410 0.52 -17.64 -16.10
N PRO A 411 1.69 -18.21 -15.73
CA PRO A 411 2.00 -18.47 -14.34
C PRO A 411 2.19 -17.18 -13.55
N ALA A 412 1.61 -17.15 -12.34
CA ALA A 412 1.79 -16.05 -11.40
C ALA A 412 3.26 -15.83 -11.05
N THR A 413 3.68 -14.57 -11.01
CA THR A 413 5.03 -14.21 -10.55
C THR A 413 5.18 -14.52 -9.06
N SER A 414 6.41 -14.64 -8.55
CA SER A 414 6.63 -14.92 -7.12
C SER A 414 5.94 -13.95 -6.16
N PHE A 415 5.73 -12.69 -6.56
CA PHE A 415 4.99 -11.71 -5.77
C PHE A 415 3.48 -11.99 -5.82
N VAL A 416 2.92 -12.16 -7.01
CA VAL A 416 1.49 -12.48 -7.19
C VAL A 416 1.17 -13.81 -6.51
N LYS A 417 1.98 -14.85 -6.73
CA LYS A 417 1.86 -16.18 -6.11
C LYS A 417 1.78 -16.12 -4.58
N ALA A 418 2.49 -15.17 -3.95
CA ALA A 418 2.52 -15.04 -2.50
C ALA A 418 1.19 -14.56 -1.89
N PHE A 419 0.33 -13.92 -2.69
CA PHE A 419 -0.89 -13.27 -2.21
C PHE A 419 -2.15 -13.62 -2.99
N ASP A 420 -2.06 -14.09 -4.22
CA ASP A 420 -3.24 -14.36 -5.03
C ASP A 420 -3.89 -15.70 -4.68
N LEU A 421 -5.19 -15.79 -4.93
CA LEU A 421 -5.94 -17.03 -4.78
C LEU A 421 -5.77 -17.92 -6.02
N THR A 422 -6.09 -19.20 -5.87
CA THR A 422 -6.03 -20.17 -6.95
C THR A 422 -7.23 -19.95 -7.89
N PRO A 423 -7.00 -19.76 -9.20
CA PRO A 423 -8.09 -19.63 -10.17
C PRO A 423 -9.06 -20.80 -10.10
N GLN A 424 -10.36 -20.51 -10.15
CA GLN A 424 -11.42 -21.52 -10.23
C GLN A 424 -11.98 -21.66 -11.65
N VAL A 425 -11.67 -20.68 -12.51
CA VAL A 425 -12.07 -20.58 -13.91
C VAL A 425 -10.81 -20.38 -14.73
N ASP A 426 -10.79 -20.82 -15.99
CA ASP A 426 -9.66 -20.64 -16.89
C ASP A 426 -9.45 -19.16 -17.30
N ASP A 427 -8.23 -18.86 -17.73
CA ASP A 427 -7.81 -17.52 -18.17
C ASP A 427 -8.69 -16.98 -19.34
N ASP A 428 -8.97 -17.80 -20.35
CA ASP A 428 -9.67 -17.38 -21.58
C ASP A 428 -11.10 -16.91 -21.25
N THR A 429 -11.79 -17.62 -20.37
CA THR A 429 -13.13 -17.24 -19.90
C THR A 429 -13.10 -15.87 -19.19
N ILE A 430 -12.10 -15.59 -18.36
CA ILE A 430 -11.97 -14.29 -17.69
C ILE A 430 -11.58 -13.19 -18.70
N HIS A 431 -10.67 -13.49 -19.63
CA HIS A 431 -10.23 -12.51 -20.65
C HIS A 431 -11.37 -12.10 -21.57
N LYS A 432 -12.25 -13.02 -21.97
CA LYS A 432 -13.48 -12.69 -22.74
C LYS A 432 -14.37 -11.71 -21.98
N LYS A 433 -14.63 -11.95 -20.68
CA LYS A 433 -15.43 -11.05 -19.84
C LYS A 433 -14.77 -9.65 -19.71
N VAL A 434 -13.45 -9.61 -19.56
CA VAL A 434 -12.68 -8.34 -19.55
C VAL A 434 -12.83 -7.64 -20.90
N GLY A 435 -12.68 -8.36 -22.02
CA GLY A 435 -12.84 -7.86 -23.37
C GLY A 435 -14.19 -7.21 -23.61
N GLU A 436 -15.28 -7.89 -23.23
CA GLU A 436 -16.65 -7.38 -23.30
C GLU A 436 -16.81 -6.08 -22.48
N LEU A 437 -16.39 -6.07 -21.21
CA LEU A 437 -16.51 -4.89 -20.35
C LEU A 437 -15.75 -3.68 -20.92
N VAL A 438 -14.53 -3.90 -21.39
CA VAL A 438 -13.70 -2.86 -22.01
C VAL A 438 -14.35 -2.34 -23.29
N TYR A 439 -14.83 -3.24 -24.15
CA TYR A 439 -15.52 -2.88 -25.39
C TYR A 439 -16.73 -1.98 -25.12
N HIS A 440 -17.65 -2.43 -24.26
CA HIS A 440 -18.86 -1.67 -23.94
C HIS A 440 -18.52 -0.31 -23.32
N PHE A 441 -17.50 -0.23 -22.47
CA PHE A 441 -17.05 1.06 -21.92
C PHE A 441 -16.42 1.98 -22.96
N ILE A 442 -15.56 1.47 -23.86
CA ILE A 442 -15.02 2.28 -24.96
C ILE A 442 -16.16 2.87 -25.79
N ARG A 443 -17.15 2.04 -26.14
CA ARG A 443 -18.30 2.47 -26.95
C ARG A 443 -19.10 3.59 -26.30
N THR A 444 -19.31 3.60 -24.99
CA THR A 444 -20.03 4.71 -24.32
C THR A 444 -19.27 6.03 -24.31
N LYS A 445 -17.96 6.04 -24.65
CA LYS A 445 -17.12 7.25 -24.65
C LYS A 445 -16.73 7.73 -26.05
N LEU A 446 -17.21 7.06 -27.11
CA LEU A 446 -17.01 7.49 -28.49
C LEU A 446 -18.15 8.45 -28.94
N PRO A 447 -17.84 9.54 -29.66
CA PRO A 447 -18.81 10.58 -30.00
C PRO A 447 -19.92 10.12 -30.96
N GLU A 448 -19.65 9.10 -31.79
CA GLU A 448 -20.59 8.56 -32.76
C GLU A 448 -21.50 7.47 -32.14
N THR A 449 -21.48 7.30 -30.82
CA THR A 449 -22.15 6.17 -30.17
C THR A 449 -22.65 6.50 -28.77
N PRO A 450 -23.96 6.75 -28.64
CA PRO A 450 -24.74 6.23 -27.54
C PRO A 450 -25.74 5.24 -28.13
N SER A 451 -25.31 4.00 -28.35
CA SER A 451 -26.28 2.91 -28.40
C SER A 451 -26.66 2.63 -26.96
N GLU A 452 -27.93 2.88 -26.61
CA GLU A 452 -28.55 2.58 -25.31
C GLU A 452 -28.12 1.20 -24.77
N VAL A 453 -27.92 0.24 -25.68
CA VAL A 453 -27.37 -1.11 -25.45
C VAL A 453 -26.07 -1.12 -24.63
N HIS A 454 -25.10 -0.25 -24.93
CA HIS A 454 -23.80 -0.29 -24.22
C HIS A 454 -23.91 0.29 -22.80
N THR A 455 -24.71 1.34 -22.63
CA THR A 455 -24.99 1.93 -21.31
C THR A 455 -25.81 0.96 -20.46
N GLU A 456 -26.84 0.34 -21.04
CA GLU A 456 -27.67 -0.66 -20.37
C GLU A 456 -26.85 -1.89 -19.95
N PHE A 457 -25.94 -2.37 -20.81
CA PHE A 457 -25.03 -3.46 -20.45
C PHE A 457 -24.21 -3.12 -19.20
N LEU A 458 -23.57 -1.95 -19.16
CA LEU A 458 -22.79 -1.54 -18.00
C LEU A 458 -23.66 -1.33 -16.76
N ALA A 459 -24.85 -0.75 -16.90
CA ALA A 459 -25.82 -0.60 -15.81
C ALA A 459 -26.21 -1.97 -15.20
N ASN A 460 -26.47 -2.97 -16.04
CA ASN A 460 -26.77 -4.33 -15.61
C ASN A 460 -25.58 -4.97 -14.88
N LYS A 461 -24.35 -4.78 -15.37
CA LYS A 461 -23.13 -5.28 -14.69
C LYS A 461 -22.89 -4.58 -13.35
N ARG A 462 -23.19 -3.29 -13.23
CA ARG A 462 -23.14 -2.56 -11.94
C ARG A 462 -24.17 -3.09 -10.96
N LYS A 463 -25.41 -3.35 -11.40
CA LYS A 463 -26.45 -3.94 -10.56
C LYS A 463 -26.04 -5.31 -9.99
N ALA A 464 -25.48 -6.18 -10.82
CA ALA A 464 -24.95 -7.47 -10.37
C ALA A 464 -23.75 -7.30 -9.41
N THR A 465 -22.91 -6.28 -9.66
CA THR A 465 -21.80 -5.93 -8.78
C THR A 465 -22.29 -5.44 -7.42
N LYS A 466 -23.34 -4.61 -7.36
CA LYS A 466 -23.98 -4.20 -6.12
C LYS A 466 -24.36 -5.41 -5.27
N GLN A 467 -25.11 -6.34 -5.84
CA GLN A 467 -25.56 -7.55 -5.15
C GLN A 467 -24.38 -8.38 -4.61
N THR A 468 -23.28 -8.44 -5.35
CA THR A 468 -22.07 -9.17 -4.95
C THR A 468 -21.37 -8.49 -3.77
N LEU A 469 -21.35 -7.15 -3.75
CA LEU A 469 -20.59 -6.34 -2.79
C LEU A 469 -21.42 -5.88 -1.58
N GLU A 470 -22.75 -5.98 -1.63
CA GLU A 470 -23.68 -5.54 -0.59
C GLU A 470 -23.31 -6.05 0.81
N PRO A 471 -22.98 -7.35 1.02
CA PRO A 471 -22.54 -7.83 2.33
C PRO A 471 -21.32 -7.11 2.90
N ILE A 472 -20.34 -6.83 2.03
CA ILE A 472 -19.09 -6.18 2.41
C ILE A 472 -19.35 -4.71 2.75
N ILE A 473 -20.15 -4.02 1.93
CA ILE A 473 -20.53 -2.62 2.14
C ILE A 473 -21.31 -2.49 3.44
N LYS A 474 -22.28 -3.37 3.69
CA LYS A 474 -23.04 -3.41 4.95
C LYS A 474 -22.11 -3.61 6.15
N ALA A 475 -21.14 -4.51 6.06
CA ALA A 475 -20.18 -4.72 7.13
C ALA A 475 -19.32 -3.47 7.41
N PHE A 476 -18.92 -2.72 6.39
CA PHE A 476 -18.23 -1.43 6.55
C PHE A 476 -19.13 -0.36 7.18
N ILE A 477 -20.43 -0.33 6.84
CA ILE A 477 -21.40 0.57 7.46
C ILE A 477 -21.56 0.22 8.95
N ASP A 478 -21.72 -1.06 9.28
CA ASP A 478 -21.91 -1.53 10.66
C ASP A 478 -20.64 -1.33 11.52
N GLU A 479 -19.45 -1.40 10.91
CA GLU A 479 -18.18 -0.99 11.53
C GLU A 479 -18.15 0.51 11.84
N GLY A 480 -18.79 1.34 11.01
CA GLY A 480 -18.54 2.78 10.96
C GLY A 480 -17.22 3.12 10.26
N TYR A 481 -16.97 2.50 9.10
CA TYR A 481 -15.69 2.53 8.39
C TYR A 481 -15.20 3.96 8.09
N ASN A 482 -14.02 4.27 8.64
CA ASN A 482 -13.39 5.59 8.58
C ASN A 482 -12.95 5.97 7.15
N GLY A 483 -12.85 5.00 6.25
CA GLY A 483 -12.57 5.26 4.84
C GLY A 483 -13.77 5.87 4.10
N PHE A 484 -15.02 5.50 4.44
CA PHE A 484 -16.21 6.07 3.81
C PHE A 484 -16.41 7.51 4.26
N LYS A 485 -16.46 7.70 5.57
CA LYS A 485 -16.52 9.01 6.21
C LYS A 485 -15.66 8.97 7.47
N PRO A 486 -14.86 10.00 7.75
CA PRO A 486 -14.05 10.04 8.96
C PRO A 486 -14.94 9.97 10.22
N ALA A 487 -14.42 9.45 11.33
CA ALA A 487 -15.17 9.47 12.59
C ALA A 487 -15.41 10.90 13.11
N CYS A 488 -16.61 11.18 13.63
CA CYS A 488 -16.95 12.48 14.24
C CYS A 488 -16.28 12.60 15.63
N TYR A 489 -15.01 13.02 15.71
CA TYR A 489 -14.36 13.25 17.00
C TYR A 489 -14.76 14.60 17.61
N ASN A 490 -15.92 14.65 18.30
CA ASN A 490 -16.39 15.84 19.03
C ASN A 490 -15.92 15.81 20.50
N ARG A 491 -15.93 16.95 21.19
CA ARG A 491 -15.72 17.07 22.65
C ARG A 491 -16.99 16.78 23.46
N GLN A 492 -18.16 16.75 22.83
CA GLN A 492 -19.41 16.37 23.50
C GLN A 492 -19.39 14.88 23.87
N ASP A 493 -20.09 14.50 24.94
CA ASP A 493 -20.15 13.10 25.36
C ASP A 493 -20.82 12.21 24.30
N ASP A 494 -21.91 12.71 23.71
CA ASP A 494 -22.58 12.09 22.58
C ASP A 494 -22.23 12.86 21.30
N ASN A 495 -21.80 12.15 20.26
CA ASN A 495 -21.54 12.77 18.97
C ASN A 495 -22.86 13.18 18.29
N THR A 496 -22.90 14.39 17.73
CA THR A 496 -24.00 14.85 16.89
C THR A 496 -24.21 13.89 15.72
N ARG A 497 -25.48 13.62 15.40
CA ARG A 497 -25.88 12.74 14.29
C ARG A 497 -26.24 13.51 13.02
N THR A 498 -26.01 14.83 13.04
CA THR A 498 -26.48 15.76 12.01
C THR A 498 -25.42 16.12 10.99
N ASP A 499 -24.14 15.86 11.27
CA ASP A 499 -23.06 16.12 10.33
C ASP A 499 -22.98 14.97 9.32
N PRO A 500 -23.33 15.18 8.05
CA PRO A 500 -23.32 14.12 7.05
C PRO A 500 -21.90 13.77 6.59
N CYS A 501 -20.89 14.59 6.90
CA CYS A 501 -19.50 14.44 6.45
C CYS A 501 -18.66 13.54 7.36
N CYS A 502 -19.21 13.02 8.46
CA CYS A 502 -18.51 12.13 9.36
C CYS A 502 -19.42 11.00 9.86
N THR A 503 -18.83 9.92 10.36
CA THR A 503 -19.54 8.80 10.99
C THR A 503 -19.52 8.98 12.51
N PRO A 504 -20.66 9.13 13.19
CA PRO A 504 -20.65 9.49 14.61
C PRO A 504 -20.54 8.31 15.59
N PHE A 505 -20.79 7.07 15.14
CA PHE A 505 -20.80 5.85 15.96
C PHE A 505 -20.66 4.59 15.10
N SER A 506 -20.45 3.43 15.74
CA SER A 506 -20.57 2.11 15.10
C SER A 506 -21.99 1.56 15.29
N PRO A 507 -22.76 1.34 14.21
CA PRO A 507 -24.07 0.69 14.30
C PRO A 507 -24.00 -0.68 14.98
N TRP A 508 -22.97 -1.47 14.69
CA TRP A 508 -22.78 -2.76 15.35
C TRP A 508 -22.70 -2.66 16.88
N ILE A 509 -21.94 -1.69 17.38
CA ILE A 509 -21.80 -1.49 18.82
C ILE A 509 -23.12 -1.03 19.43
N GLN A 510 -23.77 -0.05 18.80
CA GLN A 510 -25.02 0.51 19.28
C GLN A 510 -26.14 -0.53 19.33
N ASP A 511 -26.33 -1.26 18.25
CA ASP A 511 -27.54 -2.05 18.03
C ASP A 511 -27.38 -3.52 18.44
N HIS A 512 -26.15 -4.02 18.58
CA HIS A 512 -25.90 -5.44 18.92
C HIS A 512 -25.01 -5.63 20.14
N ALA A 513 -23.82 -5.01 20.17
CA ALA A 513 -22.85 -5.29 21.24
C ALA A 513 -23.36 -4.88 22.62
N ASN A 514 -24.06 -3.74 22.72
CA ASN A 514 -24.65 -3.30 23.99
C ASN A 514 -25.77 -4.24 24.48
N GLU A 515 -26.60 -4.77 23.58
CA GLU A 515 -27.66 -5.72 23.94
C GLU A 515 -27.08 -7.04 24.45
N ILE A 516 -26.09 -7.59 23.74
CA ILE A 516 -25.36 -8.80 24.17
C ILE A 516 -24.70 -8.53 25.54
N MET A 517 -24.04 -7.38 25.71
CA MET A 517 -23.41 -7.04 26.98
C MET A 517 -24.41 -6.95 28.13
N ALA A 518 -25.60 -6.38 27.88
CA ALA A 518 -26.63 -6.21 28.89
C ALA A 518 -27.28 -7.52 29.33
N GLY A 519 -27.36 -8.53 28.44
CA GLY A 519 -27.92 -9.84 28.78
C GLY A 519 -29.35 -9.76 29.29
N SER A 520 -30.20 -8.94 28.66
CA SER A 520 -31.58 -8.69 29.11
C SER A 520 -32.46 -9.94 29.13
N LYS A 521 -32.08 -10.98 28.36
CA LYS A 521 -32.75 -12.28 28.31
C LYS A 521 -32.29 -13.27 29.39
N ASP A 522 -31.16 -12.98 30.04
CA ASP A 522 -30.52 -13.84 31.04
C ASP A 522 -30.89 -13.42 32.48
N LEU A 523 -31.93 -12.59 32.66
CA LEU A 523 -32.29 -12.05 33.96
C LEU A 523 -32.80 -13.14 34.93
N PRO A 524 -32.56 -12.97 36.24
CA PRO A 524 -33.12 -13.87 37.25
C PRO A 524 -34.66 -13.93 37.18
N PRO A 525 -35.28 -15.06 37.57
CA PRO A 525 -36.74 -15.17 37.65
C PRO A 525 -37.38 -14.07 38.51
N GLY A 526 -38.50 -13.52 38.04
CA GLY A 526 -39.24 -12.46 38.74
C GLY A 526 -38.76 -11.04 38.43
N ILE A 527 -37.77 -10.89 37.55
CA ILE A 527 -37.39 -9.61 36.96
C ILE A 527 -37.85 -9.56 35.51
N ASP A 528 -38.61 -8.54 35.16
CA ASP A 528 -39.09 -8.35 33.79
C ASP A 528 -37.95 -7.96 32.84
N HIS A 529 -38.08 -8.38 31.58
CA HIS A 529 -37.13 -7.99 30.53
C HIS A 529 -37.11 -6.46 30.34
N PHE A 530 -35.93 -5.94 30.02
CA PHE A 530 -35.75 -4.54 29.64
C PHE A 530 -35.23 -4.41 28.20
N GLU A 531 -35.59 -3.30 27.58
CA GLU A 531 -35.06 -2.87 26.29
C GLU A 531 -33.92 -1.86 26.48
N LEU A 532 -33.08 -1.71 25.46
CA LEU A 532 -32.05 -0.67 25.43
C LEU A 532 -32.40 0.46 24.47
N ASN A 533 -32.11 1.67 24.90
CA ASN A 533 -31.90 2.83 24.04
C ASN A 533 -30.41 3.16 24.08
N ALA A 534 -29.62 2.45 23.26
CA ALA A 534 -28.17 2.60 23.23
C ALA A 534 -27.72 3.78 22.37
N ILE A 535 -26.76 4.55 22.86
CA ILE A 535 -26.11 5.64 22.13
C ILE A 535 -24.61 5.35 22.13
N ASP A 536 -24.08 4.81 21.04
CA ASP A 536 -22.61 4.71 20.86
C ASP A 536 -22.03 6.03 20.36
N SER A 537 -20.76 6.30 20.60
CA SER A 537 -20.09 7.46 20.01
C SER A 537 -18.63 7.16 19.73
N PHE A 538 -18.15 7.54 18.55
CA PHE A 538 -16.75 7.49 18.23
C PHE A 538 -15.97 8.57 18.98
N HIS A 539 -15.13 8.15 19.92
CA HIS A 539 -14.16 9.01 20.60
C HIS A 539 -12.80 8.36 20.64
N ARG A 540 -11.74 9.16 20.62
CA ARG A 540 -10.40 8.61 20.82
C ARG A 540 -10.31 8.07 22.24
N SER A 541 -9.98 6.79 22.37
CA SER A 541 -9.89 6.14 23.67
C SER A 541 -8.84 6.76 24.60
N SER A 542 -7.88 7.49 24.02
CA SER A 542 -6.83 8.27 24.72
C SER A 542 -7.24 9.72 25.07
N SER A 543 -8.44 10.18 24.72
CA SER A 543 -8.89 11.53 25.08
C SER A 543 -9.04 11.68 26.59
N ILE A 544 -8.46 12.76 27.14
CA ILE A 544 -8.48 13.08 28.57
C ILE A 544 -9.35 14.30 28.91
N LEU A 545 -9.76 15.08 27.91
CA LEU A 545 -10.54 16.33 28.10
C LEU A 545 -11.62 16.46 27.01
N PRO A 546 -12.87 16.03 27.29
CA PRO A 546 -13.28 15.26 28.47
C PRO A 546 -12.85 13.78 28.37
N VAL A 547 -12.91 13.08 29.51
CA VAL A 547 -12.79 11.62 29.52
C VAL A 547 -14.15 11.03 29.18
N HIS A 548 -14.29 10.52 27.96
CA HIS A 548 -15.53 9.85 27.54
C HIS A 548 -15.63 8.46 28.20
N LEU A 549 -16.69 8.25 28.98
CA LEU A 549 -16.97 7.02 29.73
C LEU A 549 -18.41 6.55 29.46
N PRO A 550 -18.65 5.22 29.44
CA PRO A 550 -19.99 4.68 29.27
C PRO A 550 -20.84 4.90 30.53
N GLN A 551 -22.12 5.20 30.33
CA GLN A 551 -23.06 5.52 31.40
C GLN A 551 -24.41 4.83 31.19
N ILE A 552 -25.17 4.67 32.27
CA ILE A 552 -26.60 4.33 32.25
C ILE A 552 -27.32 5.54 32.83
N ARG A 553 -28.27 6.11 32.08
CA ARG A 553 -28.88 7.43 32.38
C ARG A 553 -30.14 7.35 33.23
N ASN A 554 -30.74 6.16 33.36
CA ASN A 554 -31.97 5.94 34.11
C ASN A 554 -31.94 4.57 34.81
N GLN A 555 -33.00 4.28 35.57
CA GLN A 555 -33.18 3.04 36.33
C GLN A 555 -34.60 2.49 36.13
N CYS A 556 -34.73 1.18 36.30
CA CYS A 556 -35.99 0.43 36.29
C CYS A 556 -36.24 -0.16 37.69
N ASN A 557 -37.51 -0.45 38.00
CA ASN A 557 -37.91 -1.10 39.25
C ASN A 557 -37.78 -2.63 39.21
N GLY A 558 -37.66 -3.23 38.02
CA GLY A 558 -37.53 -4.68 37.80
C GLY A 558 -38.85 -5.46 37.72
N HIS A 559 -40.01 -4.80 37.85
CA HIS A 559 -41.32 -5.45 37.92
C HIS A 559 -42.28 -5.03 36.81
N GLU A 560 -41.81 -4.19 35.89
CA GLU A 560 -42.56 -3.75 34.71
C GLU A 560 -41.60 -3.63 33.51
N PRO A 561 -42.08 -3.83 32.27
CA PRO A 561 -41.30 -3.57 31.07
C PRO A 561 -40.71 -2.17 31.08
N CYS A 562 -39.39 -2.08 30.91
CA CYS A 562 -38.65 -0.84 31.04
C CYS A 562 -37.60 -0.69 29.93
N LYS A 563 -37.25 0.57 29.62
CA LYS A 563 -36.20 0.88 28.65
C LYS A 563 -35.04 1.61 29.33
N LEU A 564 -33.84 1.02 29.30
CA LEU A 564 -32.62 1.65 29.79
C LEU A 564 -31.95 2.46 28.68
N THR A 565 -31.71 3.74 28.95
CA THR A 565 -30.91 4.62 28.08
C THR A 565 -29.46 4.59 28.51
N ILE A 566 -28.57 4.21 27.58
CA ILE A 566 -27.16 4.00 27.87
C ILE A 566 -26.26 4.70 26.86
N THR A 567 -25.02 4.95 27.26
CA THR A 567 -23.97 5.39 26.37
C THR A 567 -22.83 4.38 26.31
N SER A 568 -22.22 4.28 25.14
CA SER A 568 -20.98 3.54 24.91
C SER A 568 -20.01 4.39 24.09
N VAL A 569 -18.73 4.03 24.14
CA VAL A 569 -17.67 4.79 23.45
C VAL A 569 -16.81 3.84 22.65
N THR A 570 -16.66 4.11 21.35
CA THR A 570 -15.92 3.26 20.44
C THR A 570 -14.75 4.00 19.79
N GLN A 571 -13.67 3.29 19.52
CA GLN A 571 -12.62 3.72 18.60
C GLN A 571 -12.30 2.57 17.64
N ALA A 572 -12.49 2.79 16.34
CA ALA A 572 -12.03 1.86 15.31
C ALA A 572 -10.50 1.95 15.15
N LEU A 573 -9.82 0.81 15.12
CA LEU A 573 -8.36 0.71 14.96
C LEU A 573 -8.02 0.05 13.62
N TYR A 574 -7.29 0.79 12.78
CA TYR A 574 -6.89 0.35 11.44
C TYR A 574 -5.41 0.00 11.38
N GLY A 575 -5.03 -0.87 10.44
CA GLY A 575 -3.62 -1.18 10.19
C GLY A 575 -2.88 0.05 9.64
N ILE A 576 -1.62 0.26 10.07
CA ILE A 576 -0.80 1.40 9.62
C ILE A 576 -0.57 1.43 8.09
N LEU A 577 -0.78 0.29 7.44
CA LEU A 577 -0.52 0.07 6.03
C LEU A 577 -1.72 0.38 5.13
N ASP A 578 -2.93 0.55 5.68
CA ASP A 578 -4.11 0.99 4.91
C ASP A 578 -3.85 2.35 4.24
N ALA A 579 -3.05 3.21 4.86
CA ALA A 579 -2.66 4.51 4.32
C ALA A 579 -1.92 4.44 2.97
N LEU A 580 -1.36 3.28 2.59
CA LEU A 580 -0.71 3.09 1.30
C LEU A 580 -1.72 2.91 0.15
N ASP A 581 -2.98 2.56 0.46
CA ASP A 581 -4.08 2.35 -0.49
C ASP A 581 -3.70 1.46 -1.71
N THR A 582 -2.92 0.41 -1.47
CA THR A 582 -2.45 -0.51 -2.52
C THR A 582 -3.42 -1.66 -2.82
N GLY A 583 -4.44 -1.83 -1.97
CA GLY A 583 -5.39 -2.95 -2.03
C GLY A 583 -4.86 -4.24 -1.42
N LEU A 584 -3.54 -4.36 -1.20
CA LEU A 584 -2.89 -5.58 -0.73
C LEU A 584 -3.24 -5.93 0.73
N PHE A 585 -3.46 -4.92 1.55
CA PHE A 585 -3.70 -5.06 2.98
C PHE A 585 -5.20 -4.96 3.30
N PRO A 586 -5.65 -5.61 4.38
CA PRO A 586 -6.97 -5.37 4.94
C PRO A 586 -7.19 -3.88 5.15
N ILE A 587 -8.37 -3.40 4.77
CA ILE A 587 -8.76 -2.00 4.97
C ILE A 587 -9.74 -1.84 6.13
N ALA A 588 -10.37 -2.92 6.58
CA ALA A 588 -11.23 -2.92 7.75
C ALA A 588 -10.48 -2.66 9.06
N ALA A 589 -11.18 -2.17 10.07
CA ALA A 589 -10.65 -1.99 11.41
C ALA A 589 -10.37 -3.36 12.04
N PHE A 590 -9.11 -3.68 12.30
CA PHE A 590 -8.74 -4.96 12.93
C PHE A 590 -9.29 -5.09 14.37
N SER A 591 -9.73 -3.97 14.97
CA SER A 591 -10.43 -3.98 16.25
C SER A 591 -11.31 -2.75 16.44
N LEU A 592 -12.50 -2.95 17.00
CA LEU A 592 -13.34 -1.93 17.61
C LEU A 592 -13.03 -1.89 19.11
N ARG A 593 -12.29 -0.87 19.54
CA ARG A 593 -11.97 -0.65 20.94
C ARG A 593 -13.15 0.04 21.60
N THR A 594 -13.89 -0.68 22.43
CA THR A 594 -15.18 -0.22 22.94
C THR A 594 -15.20 -0.20 24.46
N LYS A 595 -15.66 0.91 25.03
CA LYS A 595 -15.97 1.06 26.45
C LYS A 595 -17.46 0.80 26.65
N LEU A 596 -17.81 -0.31 27.31
CA LEU A 596 -19.19 -0.68 27.64
C LEU A 596 -19.42 -0.58 29.15
N ASN A 597 -20.70 -0.47 29.54
CA ASN A 597 -21.12 -0.71 30.92
C ASN A 597 -21.02 -2.23 31.22
N SER A 598 -20.62 -2.60 32.45
CA SER A 598 -20.64 -4.00 32.91
C SER A 598 -22.06 -4.58 32.94
N ARG A 599 -22.20 -5.89 32.75
CA ARG A 599 -23.49 -6.58 32.82
C ARG A 599 -24.07 -6.45 34.23
N GLN A 600 -23.21 -6.52 35.25
CA GLN A 600 -23.56 -6.23 36.64
C GLN A 600 -24.23 -4.87 36.81
N LYS A 601 -23.70 -3.84 36.14
CA LYS A 601 -24.24 -2.48 36.20
C LYS A 601 -25.57 -2.37 35.48
N PHE A 602 -25.76 -3.03 34.33
CA PHE A 602 -27.05 -3.13 33.66
C PHE A 602 -28.10 -3.75 34.58
N TRP A 603 -27.81 -4.94 35.13
CA TRP A 603 -28.75 -5.67 35.99
C TRP A 603 -29.12 -4.88 37.24
N LYS A 604 -28.16 -4.20 37.87
CA LYS A 604 -28.46 -3.29 38.98
C LYS A 604 -29.42 -2.18 38.59
N HIS A 605 -29.23 -1.56 37.42
CA HIS A 605 -30.12 -0.50 36.95
C HIS A 605 -31.46 -1.06 36.43
N ALA A 606 -31.52 -2.35 36.12
CA ALA A 606 -32.76 -3.05 35.76
C ALA A 606 -33.60 -3.47 36.98
N GLY A 607 -33.13 -3.25 38.21
CA GLY A 607 -33.86 -3.59 39.44
C GLY A 607 -33.38 -4.87 40.13
N VAL A 608 -32.33 -5.54 39.64
CA VAL A 608 -31.73 -6.69 40.34
C VAL A 608 -31.03 -6.20 41.61
N PRO A 609 -31.42 -6.64 42.83
CA PRO A 609 -30.90 -6.05 44.07
C PRO A 609 -29.40 -6.25 44.29
N HIS A 610 -28.91 -7.46 43.99
CA HIS A 610 -27.52 -7.89 44.29
C HIS A 610 -26.93 -8.73 43.14
N PRO A 611 -26.74 -8.15 41.94
CA PRO A 611 -26.16 -8.90 40.82
C PRO A 611 -24.72 -9.33 41.14
N ASP A 612 -24.42 -10.62 41.02
CA ASP A 612 -23.08 -11.18 41.25
C ASP A 612 -22.15 -10.86 40.08
N TYR A 613 -21.01 -10.22 40.39
CA TYR A 613 -20.00 -9.87 39.40
C TYR A 613 -19.40 -11.10 38.70
N ASN A 614 -19.18 -12.20 39.42
CA ASN A 614 -18.58 -13.40 38.86
C ASN A 614 -19.53 -14.11 37.88
N GLU A 615 -20.85 -13.98 38.07
CA GLU A 615 -21.86 -14.51 37.17
C GLU A 615 -22.04 -13.59 35.94
N THR A 616 -22.19 -12.28 36.18
CA THR A 616 -22.51 -11.33 35.12
C THR A 616 -21.29 -11.03 34.23
N ASP A 617 -20.13 -10.82 34.83
CA ASP A 617 -18.92 -10.33 34.15
C ASP A 617 -17.70 -11.25 34.33
N GLY A 618 -17.79 -12.32 35.13
CA GLY A 618 -16.77 -13.36 35.19
C GLY A 618 -16.52 -14.07 33.86
N PRO A 619 -17.57 -14.44 33.08
CA PRO A 619 -17.41 -15.03 31.75
C PRO A 619 -16.67 -14.14 30.74
N SER A 620 -16.25 -14.74 29.62
CA SER A 620 -15.57 -14.03 28.53
C SER A 620 -16.57 -13.27 27.63
N ARG A 621 -17.11 -12.15 28.11
CA ARG A 621 -18.11 -11.34 27.38
C ARG A 621 -17.56 -10.74 26.09
N GLY A 622 -16.26 -10.42 26.04
CA GLY A 622 -15.62 -9.99 24.80
C GLY A 622 -15.65 -11.08 23.73
N ALA A 623 -15.35 -12.32 24.12
CA ALA A 623 -15.43 -13.49 23.25
C ALA A 623 -16.87 -13.78 22.78
N GLU A 624 -17.85 -13.66 23.66
CA GLU A 624 -19.28 -13.80 23.33
C GLU A 624 -19.71 -12.80 22.24
N ILE A 625 -19.42 -11.50 22.43
CA ILE A 625 -19.74 -10.47 21.44
C ILE A 625 -19.02 -10.74 20.11
N ASN A 626 -17.75 -11.13 20.14
CA ASN A 626 -17.01 -11.48 18.93
C ASN A 626 -17.56 -12.72 18.22
N GLN A 627 -18.13 -13.67 18.94
CA GLN A 627 -18.79 -14.84 18.35
C GLN A 627 -20.04 -14.41 17.57
N HIS A 628 -20.80 -13.46 18.10
CA HIS A 628 -21.93 -12.86 17.38
C HIS A 628 -21.49 -12.08 16.14
N VAL A 629 -20.37 -11.33 16.19
CA VAL A 629 -19.79 -10.69 14.99
C VAL A 629 -19.48 -11.75 13.93
N TYR A 630 -18.87 -12.86 14.34
CA TYR A 630 -18.49 -13.93 13.45
C TYR A 630 -19.69 -14.61 12.80
N GLN A 631 -20.70 -14.96 13.60
CA GLN A 631 -21.92 -15.55 13.08
C GLN A 631 -22.65 -14.61 12.13
N TRP A 632 -22.78 -13.32 12.50
CA TRP A 632 -23.38 -12.31 11.64
C TRP A 632 -22.67 -12.23 10.28
N ALA A 633 -21.34 -12.24 10.25
CA ALA A 633 -20.58 -12.13 9.01
C ALA A 633 -20.75 -13.37 8.12
N ILE A 634 -20.86 -14.57 8.71
CA ILE A 634 -21.16 -15.81 7.99
C ILE A 634 -22.58 -15.77 7.39
N ASP A 635 -23.56 -15.35 8.19
CA ASP A 635 -24.97 -15.31 7.78
C ASP A 635 -25.25 -14.24 6.71
N ASN A 636 -24.43 -13.17 6.67
CA ASN A 636 -24.56 -12.10 5.70
C ASN A 636 -23.65 -12.28 4.48
N ALA A 637 -22.64 -13.17 4.52
CA ALA A 637 -21.76 -13.40 3.38
C ALA A 637 -22.54 -13.85 2.15
N SER A 638 -22.10 -13.45 0.95
CA SER A 638 -22.69 -13.94 -0.29
C SER A 638 -22.54 -15.46 -0.35
N GLU A 639 -23.52 -16.12 -0.97
CA GLU A 639 -23.55 -17.59 -1.04
C GLU A 639 -22.24 -18.17 -1.61
N SER A 640 -21.73 -17.58 -2.70
CA SER A 640 -20.45 -17.97 -3.30
C SER A 640 -19.27 -17.85 -2.32
N ALA A 641 -19.16 -16.73 -1.59
CA ALA A 641 -18.10 -16.51 -0.62
C ALA A 641 -18.21 -17.47 0.57
N ARG A 642 -19.43 -17.70 1.08
CA ARG A 642 -19.69 -18.64 2.18
C ARG A 642 -19.32 -20.07 1.80
N LEU A 643 -19.75 -20.55 0.63
CA LEU A 643 -19.41 -21.89 0.15
C LEU A 643 -17.89 -22.07 -0.03
N GLN A 644 -17.21 -21.03 -0.51
CA GLN A 644 -15.76 -21.07 -0.65
C GLN A 644 -15.04 -21.05 0.70
N PHE A 645 -15.54 -20.28 1.65
CA PHE A 645 -15.07 -20.25 3.02
C PHE A 645 -15.24 -21.61 3.72
N GLU A 646 -16.40 -22.24 3.60
CA GLU A 646 -16.66 -23.58 4.16
C GLU A 646 -15.70 -24.63 3.57
N ARG A 647 -15.38 -24.50 2.28
CA ARG A 647 -14.50 -25.44 1.56
C ARG A 647 -13.01 -25.25 1.88
N LEU A 648 -12.54 -24.00 1.91
CA LEU A 648 -11.10 -23.67 1.91
C LEU A 648 -10.66 -22.78 3.07
N GLY A 649 -11.61 -22.17 3.77
CA GLY A 649 -11.36 -21.20 4.82
C GLY A 649 -10.74 -21.82 6.07
N VAL A 650 -10.07 -20.95 6.82
CA VAL A 650 -9.66 -21.19 8.20
C VAL A 650 -10.68 -20.52 9.10
N GLU A 651 -11.33 -21.29 9.96
CA GLU A 651 -12.38 -20.78 10.85
C GLU A 651 -11.80 -19.77 11.86
N MET A 652 -12.57 -18.73 12.23
CA MET A 652 -12.26 -17.97 13.44
C MET A 652 -12.95 -18.62 14.64
N VAL A 653 -12.22 -18.78 15.74
CA VAL A 653 -12.77 -19.27 17.00
C VAL A 653 -12.50 -18.27 18.12
N MET A 654 -13.48 -18.03 18.98
CA MET A 654 -13.33 -17.07 20.08
C MET A 654 -12.74 -17.79 21.29
N GLY A 655 -11.53 -17.40 21.69
CA GLY A 655 -10.90 -17.87 22.91
C GLY A 655 -11.25 -17.00 24.10
N GLU A 656 -10.91 -17.46 25.31
CA GLU A 656 -11.12 -16.71 26.54
C GLU A 656 -10.51 -15.30 26.48
N ASP A 657 -11.22 -14.34 27.06
CA ASP A 657 -10.77 -12.96 27.12
C ASP A 657 -9.38 -12.85 27.76
N PHE A 658 -8.57 -11.95 27.22
CA PHE A 658 -7.25 -11.65 27.73
C PHE A 658 -7.32 -10.46 28.69
N ILE A 659 -7.10 -10.70 29.98
CA ILE A 659 -7.04 -9.66 31.00
C ILE A 659 -5.56 -9.31 31.22
N PRO A 660 -5.13 -8.06 30.99
CA PRO A 660 -3.77 -7.63 31.32
C PRO A 660 -3.48 -7.81 32.82
N VAL A 661 -2.23 -8.14 33.17
CA VAL A 661 -1.79 -8.40 34.57
C VAL A 661 -2.20 -7.28 35.53
N ILE A 662 -2.21 -6.04 35.04
CA ILE A 662 -2.67 -4.88 35.79
C ILE A 662 -3.89 -4.30 35.07
N ALA A 663 -5.03 -4.28 35.74
CA ALA A 663 -6.29 -3.72 35.28
C ALA A 663 -6.24 -2.17 35.30
N ALA A 664 -5.41 -1.59 34.42
CA ALA A 664 -5.28 -0.15 34.26
C ALA A 664 -5.71 0.30 32.86
N GLY A 665 -6.41 1.43 32.77
CA GLY A 665 -6.87 2.04 31.52
C GLY A 665 -5.78 2.12 30.44
N PRO A 666 -4.60 2.72 30.73
CA PRO A 666 -3.51 2.81 29.75
C PRO A 666 -3.04 1.45 29.24
N LEU A 667 -2.98 0.43 30.09
CA LEU A 667 -2.53 -0.90 29.66
C LEU A 667 -3.54 -1.56 28.71
N TRP A 668 -4.84 -1.39 28.93
CA TRP A 668 -5.86 -1.81 27.97
C TRP A 668 -5.71 -1.08 26.63
N LEU A 669 -5.35 0.21 26.62
CA LEU A 669 -5.12 0.98 25.39
C LEU A 669 -3.93 0.45 24.56
N TYR A 670 -2.91 -0.13 25.17
CA TYR A 670 -1.71 -0.60 24.47
C TYR A 670 -1.70 -2.11 24.18
N ASN A 671 -2.62 -2.88 24.77
CA ASN A 671 -2.75 -4.31 24.52
C ASN A 671 -3.84 -4.58 23.48
N TYR A 672 -3.44 -4.81 22.22
CA TYR A 672 -4.35 -5.20 21.12
C TYR A 672 -4.96 -6.60 21.30
N PRO A 673 -6.03 -6.99 20.57
CA PRO A 673 -6.55 -8.35 20.61
C PRO A 673 -5.47 -9.34 20.18
N LYS A 674 -5.58 -10.58 20.68
CA LYS A 674 -4.63 -11.64 20.31
C LYS A 674 -5.22 -12.48 19.19
N PHE A 675 -4.47 -12.60 18.10
CA PHE A 675 -4.78 -13.44 16.96
C PHE A 675 -3.76 -14.59 16.93
N VAL A 676 -4.20 -15.82 17.20
CA VAL A 676 -3.33 -16.99 17.37
C VAL A 676 -3.81 -18.12 16.47
N TYR A 677 -2.98 -18.55 15.53
CA TYR A 677 -3.29 -19.73 14.74
C TYR A 677 -3.19 -21.01 15.58
N LEU A 678 -4.27 -21.78 15.61
CA LEU A 678 -4.31 -23.13 16.16
C LEU A 678 -3.96 -24.10 15.04
N MET A 679 -2.80 -24.75 15.14
CA MET A 679 -2.32 -25.70 14.14
C MET A 679 -2.91 -27.10 14.38
N GLU A 680 -3.15 -27.88 13.30
CA GLU A 680 -3.56 -29.29 13.41
C GLU A 680 -2.52 -30.14 14.14
N ASP A 681 -1.24 -29.97 13.77
CA ASP A 681 -0.09 -30.54 14.48
C ASP A 681 0.93 -29.44 14.78
N LYS A 682 1.12 -29.14 16.08
CA LYS A 682 2.09 -28.13 16.54
C LYS A 682 3.55 -28.50 16.24
N LYS A 683 3.85 -29.76 15.95
CA LYS A 683 5.22 -30.24 15.67
C LYS A 683 5.56 -30.29 14.18
N ALA A 684 4.56 -30.36 13.29
CA ALA A 684 4.79 -30.40 11.86
C ALA A 684 5.10 -29.01 11.31
N LYS A 685 6.27 -28.83 10.68
CA LYS A 685 6.71 -27.56 10.07
C LYS A 685 5.76 -27.02 9.00
N ASN A 686 4.93 -27.88 8.40
CA ASN A 686 3.98 -27.56 7.34
C ASN A 686 2.53 -27.88 7.74
N SER A 687 2.22 -27.96 9.04
CA SER A 687 0.83 -28.14 9.47
C SER A 687 -0.01 -26.99 8.92
N LEU A 688 -1.22 -27.30 8.46
CA LEU A 688 -2.21 -26.28 8.17
C LEU A 688 -2.78 -25.74 9.48
N PRO A 689 -3.20 -24.46 9.51
CA PRO A 689 -4.00 -23.96 10.61
C PRO A 689 -5.39 -24.61 10.59
N LYS A 690 -5.80 -25.12 11.75
CA LYS A 690 -7.17 -25.58 12.00
C LYS A 690 -8.12 -24.39 12.15
N ALA A 691 -7.71 -23.39 12.92
CA ALA A 691 -8.49 -22.19 13.20
C ALA A 691 -7.59 -20.98 13.53
N LEU A 692 -8.14 -19.79 13.42
CA LEU A 692 -7.59 -18.55 13.97
C LEU A 692 -8.32 -18.24 15.29
N GLN A 693 -7.66 -18.45 16.41
CA GLN A 693 -8.20 -18.07 17.71
C GLN A 693 -8.07 -16.57 17.91
N VAL A 694 -9.19 -15.92 18.22
CA VAL A 694 -9.25 -14.50 18.59
C VAL A 694 -9.54 -14.38 20.08
N ARG A 695 -8.75 -13.59 20.80
CA ARG A 695 -8.99 -13.27 22.22
C ARG A 695 -9.15 -11.76 22.38
N SER A 696 -10.30 -11.33 22.87
CA SER A 696 -10.56 -9.92 23.18
C SER A 696 -9.69 -9.49 24.35
N THR A 697 -9.00 -8.37 24.24
CA THR A 697 -8.36 -7.77 25.42
C THR A 697 -9.41 -6.98 26.19
N VAL A 698 -9.60 -7.31 27.46
CA VAL A 698 -10.64 -6.69 28.29
C VAL A 698 -10.10 -5.97 29.52
N LEU A 699 -10.83 -4.94 29.96
CA LEU A 699 -10.69 -4.30 31.25
C LEU A 699 -12.07 -4.27 31.91
N LYS A 700 -12.24 -4.99 33.01
CA LYS A 700 -13.53 -5.09 33.69
C LYS A 700 -13.39 -4.74 35.17
N THR A 701 -14.39 -4.07 35.72
CA THR A 701 -14.43 -3.64 37.12
C THR A 701 -15.82 -3.86 37.72
N PRO A 702 -15.92 -4.30 38.99
CA PRO A 702 -17.21 -4.48 39.64
C PRO A 702 -17.84 -3.12 39.99
N ILE A 703 -19.14 -3.10 40.26
CA ILE A 703 -19.86 -1.88 40.68
C ILE A 703 -19.39 -1.32 42.03
N ASN A 704 -18.73 -2.14 42.86
CA ASN A 704 -18.16 -1.75 44.15
C ASN A 704 -16.66 -1.39 44.06
N TYR A 705 -16.10 -1.25 42.85
CA TYR A 705 -14.70 -0.90 42.64
C TYR A 705 -14.30 0.36 43.44
N TRP A 706 -13.09 0.34 44.00
CA TRP A 706 -12.62 1.35 44.96
C TRP A 706 -12.46 2.74 44.32
N ILE A 707 -12.10 2.80 43.03
CA ILE A 707 -12.18 4.04 42.25
C ILE A 707 -13.60 4.17 41.69
N LYS A 708 -14.43 5.00 42.33
CA LYS A 708 -15.85 5.16 41.94
C LYS A 708 -16.04 5.59 40.49
N ALA A 709 -15.18 6.46 39.98
CA ALA A 709 -15.18 6.89 38.57
C ALA A 709 -14.87 5.75 37.58
N SER A 710 -14.35 4.61 38.08
CA SER A 710 -14.02 3.42 37.30
C SER A 710 -14.87 2.20 37.67
N ALA A 711 -15.97 2.37 38.38
CA ALA A 711 -16.81 1.26 38.83
C ALA A 711 -17.82 0.81 37.75
N GLY A 712 -17.97 -0.51 37.62
CA GLY A 712 -18.97 -1.13 36.75
C GLY A 712 -18.69 -0.98 35.25
N PHE A 713 -17.43 -1.04 34.83
CA PHE A 713 -17.03 -1.00 33.43
C PHE A 713 -16.70 -2.38 32.88
N HIS A 714 -16.91 -2.57 31.58
CA HIS A 714 -16.42 -3.72 30.84
C HIS A 714 -15.95 -3.26 29.45
N TYR A 715 -14.67 -2.90 29.36
CA TYR A 715 -14.09 -2.46 28.11
C TYR A 715 -13.60 -3.66 27.33
N CYS A 716 -13.90 -3.71 26.05
CA CYS A 716 -13.59 -4.83 25.16
C CYS A 716 -12.86 -4.33 23.93
N GLN A 717 -11.97 -5.16 23.38
CA GLN A 717 -11.43 -4.95 22.05
C GLN A 717 -12.04 -5.97 21.11
N LEU A 718 -13.13 -5.53 20.51
CA LEU A 718 -14.02 -6.37 19.71
C LEU A 718 -13.52 -6.47 18.27
N LEU A 719 -13.95 -7.51 17.57
CA LEU A 719 -13.81 -7.63 16.12
C LEU A 719 -14.77 -6.64 15.45
N SER A 720 -14.31 -6.08 14.34
CA SER A 720 -15.21 -5.38 13.43
C SER A 720 -15.97 -6.39 12.56
N PRO A 721 -17.27 -6.17 12.27
CA PRO A 721 -17.99 -6.90 11.24
C PRO A 721 -17.23 -6.92 9.90
N ALA A 722 -16.72 -5.78 9.44
CA ALA A 722 -15.99 -5.69 8.17
C ALA A 722 -14.69 -6.50 8.17
N THR A 723 -13.98 -6.58 9.30
CA THR A 723 -12.76 -7.40 9.40
C THR A 723 -13.07 -8.89 9.27
N VAL A 724 -14.19 -9.33 9.85
CA VAL A 724 -14.59 -10.74 9.75
C VAL A 724 -15.14 -11.06 8.36
N THR A 725 -15.93 -10.16 7.76
CA THR A 725 -16.34 -10.31 6.36
C THR A 725 -15.12 -10.34 5.43
N GLU A 726 -14.13 -9.48 5.62
CA GLU A 726 -12.88 -9.51 4.85
C GLU A 726 -12.10 -10.83 5.03
N TRP A 727 -12.10 -11.39 6.25
CA TRP A 727 -11.51 -12.70 6.51
C TRP A 727 -12.19 -13.81 5.72
N ILE A 728 -13.52 -13.86 5.72
CA ILE A 728 -14.33 -14.86 4.99
C ILE A 728 -14.03 -14.79 3.49
N TYR A 729 -14.01 -13.59 2.92
CA TYR A 729 -13.86 -13.39 1.48
C TYR A 729 -12.42 -13.57 0.97
N VAL A 730 -11.40 -13.33 1.80
CA VAL A 730 -10.00 -13.27 1.32
C VAL A 730 -9.04 -14.04 2.21
N ASP A 731 -8.82 -13.58 3.43
CA ASP A 731 -7.62 -13.97 4.19
C ASP A 731 -7.69 -15.39 4.75
N SER A 732 -8.88 -15.86 5.11
CA SER A 732 -9.11 -17.24 5.55
C SER A 732 -8.79 -18.27 4.46
N LEU A 733 -8.99 -17.90 3.20
CA LEU A 733 -8.81 -18.77 2.04
C LEU A 733 -7.33 -19.01 1.74
N ARG A 734 -6.41 -18.20 2.27
CA ARG A 734 -5.02 -18.22 1.83
C ARG A 734 -4.28 -19.51 2.20
N ALA A 735 -4.62 -20.12 3.33
CA ALA A 735 -3.94 -21.32 3.80
C ALA A 735 -4.08 -22.51 2.83
N LYS A 736 -5.29 -22.71 2.29
CA LYS A 736 -5.63 -23.86 1.43
C LYS A 736 -5.92 -23.48 -0.02
N GLY A 737 -6.32 -22.24 -0.26
CA GLY A 737 -6.78 -21.73 -1.56
C GLY A 737 -5.83 -20.74 -2.23
N SER A 738 -4.74 -20.28 -1.60
CA SER A 738 -3.74 -19.45 -2.29
C SER A 738 -2.69 -20.26 -3.03
N LEU A 739 -2.06 -19.63 -4.02
CA LEU A 739 -0.97 -20.25 -4.78
C LEU A 739 0.31 -20.49 -3.95
N SER A 740 0.41 -19.96 -2.73
CA SER A 740 1.57 -20.12 -1.85
C SER A 740 1.30 -20.84 -0.53
N GLY A 741 0.04 -20.99 -0.13
CA GLY A 741 -0.34 -21.49 1.20
C GLY A 741 0.07 -20.55 2.36
N ASN A 742 0.53 -19.34 2.08
CA ASN A 742 1.01 -18.42 3.11
C ASN A 742 -0.15 -17.89 3.97
N LEU A 743 0.05 -17.89 5.29
CA LEU A 743 -0.89 -17.30 6.24
C LEU A 743 -0.75 -15.78 6.30
N PHE A 744 -1.88 -15.09 6.47
CA PHE A 744 -1.90 -13.66 6.75
C PHE A 744 -1.86 -13.42 8.26
N ILE A 745 -1.11 -12.44 8.73
CA ILE A 745 -1.02 -12.11 10.16
C ILE A 745 -1.90 -10.88 10.41
N TYR A 746 -2.87 -10.99 11.32
CA TYR A 746 -3.72 -9.88 11.75
C TYR A 746 -3.11 -9.07 12.91
N GLY A 747 -3.54 -7.82 13.02
CA GLY A 747 -3.12 -6.88 14.06
C GLY A 747 -2.46 -5.62 13.52
N PRO A 748 -2.02 -4.70 14.40
CA PRO A 748 -1.49 -3.39 14.00
C PRO A 748 -0.23 -3.48 13.13
N TRP A 749 0.55 -4.55 13.31
CA TRP A 749 1.77 -4.86 12.55
C TRP A 749 1.57 -6.02 11.58
N GLY A 750 0.31 -6.44 11.39
CA GLY A 750 -0.06 -7.47 10.44
C GLY A 750 0.48 -7.14 9.05
N GLY A 751 1.24 -8.07 8.47
CA GLY A 751 1.88 -7.84 7.17
C GLY A 751 3.13 -6.97 7.17
N LEU A 752 3.62 -6.42 8.30
CA LEU A 752 4.84 -5.58 8.31
C LEU A 752 6.07 -6.31 7.75
N ARG A 753 6.21 -7.62 7.99
CA ARG A 753 7.29 -8.43 7.37
C ARG A 753 7.15 -8.48 5.84
N ASN A 754 5.92 -8.60 5.34
CA ASN A 754 5.63 -8.62 3.91
C ASN A 754 5.81 -7.24 3.29
N VAL A 755 5.47 -6.19 4.03
CA VAL A 755 5.76 -4.79 3.71
C VAL A 755 7.23 -4.52 3.67
N LEU A 756 7.98 -4.93 4.68
CA LEU A 756 9.43 -4.77 4.68
C LEU A 756 10.00 -5.52 3.49
N ARG A 757 9.55 -6.74 3.18
CA ARG A 757 9.94 -7.42 1.93
C ARG A 757 9.50 -6.67 0.66
N PHE A 758 8.31 -6.07 0.63
CA PHE A 758 7.79 -5.31 -0.50
C PHE A 758 8.58 -4.02 -0.70
N PHE A 759 8.74 -3.21 0.34
CA PHE A 759 9.56 -2.00 0.35
C PHE A 759 11.01 -2.33 0.08
N LEU A 760 11.61 -3.33 0.72
CA LEU A 760 12.97 -3.77 0.41
C LEU A 760 13.05 -4.22 -1.06
N ARG A 761 12.06 -4.94 -1.60
CA ARG A 761 12.03 -5.24 -3.03
C ARG A 761 11.89 -3.99 -3.87
N PHE A 762 11.07 -3.02 -3.49
CA PHE A 762 10.84 -1.78 -4.22
C PHE A 762 12.08 -0.87 -4.19
N THR A 763 12.71 -0.70 -3.03
CA THR A 763 13.90 0.11 -2.79
C THR A 763 15.17 -0.57 -3.30
N PHE A 764 15.38 -1.86 -3.03
CA PHE A 764 16.55 -2.62 -3.53
C PHE A 764 16.40 -3.11 -4.99
N ARG A 765 15.21 -3.16 -5.59
CA ARG A 765 15.12 -3.35 -7.07
C ARG A 765 15.67 -2.15 -7.83
N GLN A 766 15.76 -0.97 -7.22
CA GLN A 766 16.48 0.16 -7.81
C GLN A 766 18.01 -0.06 -7.85
N THR A 767 18.55 -1.09 -7.17
CA THR A 767 19.99 -1.41 -7.17
C THR A 767 20.36 -2.77 -7.80
N ARG A 768 19.39 -3.52 -8.37
CA ARG A 768 19.51 -4.81 -9.12
C ARG A 768 20.80 -5.64 -8.92
N THR A 769 20.74 -6.60 -7.99
CA THR A 769 21.44 -7.90 -8.10
C THR A 769 20.45 -9.05 -7.88
N THR A 770 19.67 -9.38 -8.91
CA THR A 770 18.73 -10.52 -8.85
C THR A 770 19.42 -11.88 -9.01
N SER A 771 20.73 -11.94 -9.30
CA SER A 771 21.46 -13.21 -9.52
C SER A 771 22.02 -13.86 -8.26
N LEU A 772 21.76 -13.30 -7.07
CA LEU A 772 22.39 -13.79 -5.82
C LEU A 772 21.50 -14.68 -4.96
N PHE A 773 20.20 -14.83 -5.24
CA PHE A 773 19.32 -15.48 -4.25
C PHE A 773 18.35 -16.57 -4.69
N LEU A 774 18.02 -16.78 -5.97
CA LEU A 774 17.16 -17.92 -6.34
C LEU A 774 17.43 -18.33 -7.78
N ASP A 775 18.15 -19.45 -7.95
CA ASP A 775 17.91 -20.52 -8.94
C ASP A 775 18.87 -21.68 -8.59
N ARG A 776 18.41 -22.54 -7.68
CA ARG A 776 18.75 -23.97 -7.68
C ARG A 776 17.43 -24.69 -7.81
N ASP A 777 17.04 -24.92 -9.06
CA ASP A 777 16.36 -26.13 -9.52
C ASP A 777 17.04 -26.53 -10.84
#